data_AF-A0A933DR28-F1
#
_entry.id   AF-A0A933DR28-F1
#
_cell.length_a   1.000
_cell.length_b   1.000
_cell.length_c   1.000
_cell.angle_alpha   90.00
_cell.angle_beta   90.00
_cell.angle_gamma   90.00
#
_symmetry.space_group_name_H-M   'P 1'
#
loop_
_entity.id
_entity.type
_entity.pdbx_description
1 polymer ?
#
loop_
_entity_poly.entity_id
_entity_poly.type
_entity_poly.pdbx_seq_one_letter_code
_entity_poly.pdbx_strand_id
1 'polypeptide(L)'
;MANEMPEKIPPQAVEAEMSLLGCLMLDKSAIVRVADLLSPQDFYKKSHQDIYSACKDLFERGEPIDFLSVSNRLKDMGLLDGVGGSAYLTELVNSVPTAAHTSTYANIVHRKRILRDLISASHDISSLGFDESEDINVLLDKAEKRIFGIAQKGLFQDFVEVKSTLEEAFERIDRLSKHEGGLRGLPTGFTDLDNVLAGLQKSDLVILAARPSLGKSALALNFALNVAAADKTPVGVFSLEMSRDQIVDRLISSVSGVDLWRLRTGRLSNEGEENDFVKIQRAMGILSEVPIYIDDASSPTVLQMKAMARRLQADKGLGMLIIDYLQLMQPLNPNQSPVQQVTENSRALKGLARELNIPVLALSQLSRAVEQRTPQIPRLADLRESGCLTGDTLIFRADTGKQTRIEDLVGQTDVLAYSLDENWQIVERKFSKIFCSGEKQVYELKTRSGFAIKASANHPFWKASGWTRLDELKVGDHIATPKELTINRPQNEMSEDEVILLAHLLGDGCILPNQPYHYTSADERNIKVVAESASKIFDIKPKIVKQKNWWHVYLTSPYRLTHGKRHPITEWYKSLGIERAHSWEKEIPQKVFSLGNKRLASFLRHLWSTDGNISQKLLRGRKSSAAIYYASTSRQLAESVKYLLMRFGIRSVIREQKKKNYRICYQVHIQGKEHQLKFLKKIGVFGKKEKIADRLIDQLERIISNTNLDVWPKEVWQVIVNPIREAQGVSWRDFSTGINTAYCGSTLLKHGIGTERMERIAQFLQSPILSNMAKANIFWDEIVSIKALGVQKVYDATVPGLHNFVANGIIVENSIEQDADVVMFIYREDRYREETQRKGVADLIIAKHRNGPVGKVEIYFDEGTVTFKNLEKGYEEQA
;
A
#
# COMPACT_ATOMS: atom_id res chain seq x y z
N MET A 1 -18.99 -4.33 59.47
CA MET A 1 -19.53 -3.03 59.01
C MET A 1 -19.56 -3.06 57.50
N ALA A 2 -20.73 -3.32 56.92
CA ALA A 2 -20.93 -3.17 55.49
C ALA A 2 -20.80 -1.67 55.18
N ASN A 3 -19.80 -1.30 54.38
CA ASN A 3 -19.61 0.07 53.95
C ASN A 3 -20.66 0.33 52.87
N GLU A 4 -21.82 0.86 53.27
CA GLU A 4 -22.84 1.37 52.34
C GLU A 4 -22.18 2.46 51.48
N MET A 5 -21.80 2.11 50.25
CA MET A 5 -21.51 3.13 49.26
C MET A 5 -22.83 3.84 48.94
N PRO A 6 -22.93 5.18 49.08
CA PRO A 6 -24.13 5.90 48.71
C PRO A 6 -24.47 5.61 47.24
N GLU A 7 -25.75 5.53 46.88
CA GLU A 7 -26.20 5.41 45.48
C GLU A 7 -25.57 6.54 44.65
N LYS A 8 -24.48 6.22 43.94
CA LYS A 8 -23.74 7.18 43.13
C LYS A 8 -24.45 7.35 41.80
N ILE A 9 -25.15 8.47 41.64
CA ILE A 9 -25.70 8.90 40.35
C ILE A 9 -24.53 9.05 39.35
N PRO A 10 -24.65 8.56 38.10
CA PRO A 10 -23.61 8.73 37.10
C PRO A 10 -23.26 10.22 36.89
N PRO A 11 -21.98 10.56 36.64
CA PRO A 11 -21.56 11.94 36.41
C PRO A 11 -22.37 12.63 35.30
N GLN A 12 -23.06 13.69 35.69
CA GLN A 12 -23.93 14.50 34.83
C GLN A 12 -23.81 15.98 35.17
N ALA A 13 -24.25 16.84 34.25
CA ALA A 13 -24.39 18.28 34.44
C ALA A 13 -25.60 18.77 33.64
N VAL A 14 -26.80 18.41 34.11
CA VAL A 14 -28.05 18.66 33.38
C VAL A 14 -28.25 20.15 33.09
N GLU A 15 -27.90 21.03 34.01
CA GLU A 15 -27.97 22.49 33.81
C GLU A 15 -27.08 22.94 32.64
N ALA A 16 -25.85 22.42 32.55
CA ALA A 16 -24.95 22.74 31.44
C ALA A 16 -25.46 22.18 30.11
N GLU A 17 -26.08 21.00 30.12
CA GLU A 17 -26.76 20.45 28.93
C GLU A 17 -27.92 21.35 28.49
N MET A 18 -28.74 21.82 29.43
CA MET A 18 -29.87 22.71 29.12
C MET A 18 -29.39 24.05 28.55
N SER A 19 -28.41 24.69 29.21
CA SER A 19 -27.83 25.94 28.73
C SER A 19 -27.13 25.78 27.37
N LEU A 20 -26.46 24.65 27.11
CA LEU A 20 -25.85 24.39 25.81
C LEU A 20 -26.89 24.28 24.70
N LEU A 21 -27.93 23.47 24.89
CA LEU A 21 -28.99 23.31 23.88
C LEU A 21 -29.73 24.62 23.62
N GLY A 22 -29.98 25.41 24.68
CA GLY A 22 -30.52 26.75 24.54
C GLY A 22 -29.58 27.68 23.74
N CYS A 23 -28.26 27.64 24.00
CA CYS A 23 -27.28 28.44 23.24
C CYS A 23 -27.32 28.12 21.75
N LEU A 24 -27.45 26.83 21.39
CA LEU A 24 -27.53 26.38 20.00
C LEU A 24 -28.77 26.90 19.27
N MET A 25 -29.88 27.11 19.99
CA MET A 25 -31.11 27.67 19.44
C MET A 25 -31.13 29.21 19.41
N LEU A 26 -30.20 29.88 20.10
CA LEU A 26 -30.07 31.33 20.16
C LEU A 26 -29.01 31.89 19.20
N ASP A 27 -27.87 31.21 19.06
CA ASP A 27 -26.74 31.63 18.22
C ASP A 27 -26.54 30.65 17.05
N LYS A 28 -26.81 31.11 15.84
CA LYS A 28 -26.69 30.34 14.59
C LYS A 28 -25.29 29.78 14.34
N SER A 29 -24.25 30.39 14.92
CA SER A 29 -22.85 29.96 14.76
C SER A 29 -22.36 29.04 15.88
N ALA A 30 -23.15 28.87 16.95
CA ALA A 30 -22.74 28.12 18.13
C ALA A 30 -22.45 26.64 17.83
N ILE A 31 -23.23 26.03 16.93
CA ILE A 31 -23.06 24.62 16.56
C ILE A 31 -21.70 24.35 15.91
N VAL A 32 -21.15 25.28 15.13
CA VAL A 32 -19.86 25.14 14.44
C VAL A 32 -18.73 24.93 15.46
N ARG A 33 -18.84 25.54 16.65
CA ARG A 33 -17.83 25.45 17.70
C ARG A 33 -17.90 24.15 18.52
N VAL A 34 -18.98 23.38 18.40
CA VAL A 34 -19.22 22.22 19.28
C VAL A 34 -19.55 20.92 18.54
N ALA A 35 -19.91 20.99 17.25
CA ALA A 35 -20.30 19.83 16.44
C ALA A 35 -19.20 18.75 16.37
N ASP A 36 -17.93 19.17 16.36
CA ASP A 36 -16.76 18.28 16.33
C ASP A 36 -16.41 17.73 17.73
N LEU A 37 -16.77 18.45 18.80
CA LEU A 37 -16.48 18.09 20.18
C LEU A 37 -17.51 17.13 20.78
N LEU A 38 -18.78 17.29 20.42
CA LEU A 38 -19.91 16.60 21.06
C LEU A 38 -20.72 15.74 20.09
N SER A 39 -21.05 14.53 20.54
CA SER A 39 -22.05 13.66 19.91
C SER A 39 -23.35 13.61 20.72
N PRO A 40 -24.48 13.18 20.13
CA PRO A 40 -25.73 13.02 20.88
C PRO A 40 -25.59 12.15 22.14
N GLN A 41 -24.70 11.15 22.14
CA GLN A 41 -24.50 10.26 23.29
C GLN A 41 -23.74 10.91 24.47
N ASP A 42 -23.23 12.13 24.27
CA ASP A 42 -22.52 12.89 25.31
C ASP A 42 -23.48 13.52 26.32
N PHE A 43 -24.74 13.70 25.94
CA PHE A 43 -25.79 14.17 26.82
C PHE A 43 -26.32 13.03 27.69
N TYR A 44 -26.50 13.29 28.98
CA TYR A 44 -27.00 12.31 29.93
C TYR A 44 -28.49 12.02 29.72
N LYS A 45 -29.31 13.08 29.54
CA LYS A 45 -30.76 12.90 29.35
C LYS A 45 -31.07 12.51 27.91
N LYS A 46 -31.89 11.47 27.73
CA LYS A 46 -32.34 11.01 26.41
C LYS A 46 -33.01 12.13 25.59
N SER A 47 -33.86 12.95 26.22
CA SER A 47 -34.47 14.10 25.58
C SER A 47 -33.44 15.10 25.02
N HIS A 48 -32.35 15.34 25.74
CA HIS A 48 -31.26 16.20 25.27
C HIS A 48 -30.47 15.59 24.12
N GLN A 49 -30.27 14.26 24.12
CA GLN A 49 -29.65 13.55 22.99
C GLN A 49 -30.49 13.74 21.72
N ASP A 50 -31.80 13.62 21.84
CA ASP A 50 -32.73 13.72 20.71
C ASP A 50 -32.80 15.16 20.18
N ILE A 51 -32.82 16.16 21.07
CA ILE A 51 -32.74 17.59 20.70
C ILE A 51 -31.40 17.90 19.99
N TYR A 52 -30.27 17.46 20.53
CA TYR A 52 -28.97 17.68 19.90
C TYR A 52 -28.85 16.96 18.55
N SER A 53 -29.43 15.77 18.42
CA SER A 53 -29.51 15.03 17.15
C SER A 53 -30.27 15.83 16.08
N ALA A 54 -31.39 16.45 16.45
CA ALA A 54 -32.13 17.34 15.54
C ALA A 54 -31.30 18.58 15.15
N CYS A 55 -30.60 19.21 16.10
CA CYS A 55 -29.67 20.31 15.83
C CYS A 55 -28.56 19.90 14.85
N LYS A 56 -27.97 18.72 15.05
CA LYS A 56 -26.88 18.21 14.21
C LYS A 56 -27.35 17.88 12.79
N ASP A 57 -28.52 17.25 12.64
CA ASP A 57 -29.07 16.94 11.32
C ASP A 57 -29.48 18.21 10.54
N LEU A 58 -29.98 19.25 11.22
CA LEU A 58 -30.18 20.58 10.61
C LEU A 58 -28.86 21.20 10.14
N PHE A 59 -27.80 21.10 10.96
CA PHE A 59 -26.45 21.57 10.60
C PHE A 59 -25.90 20.86 9.36
N GLU A 60 -26.02 19.54 9.29
CA GLU A 60 -25.56 18.73 8.15
C GLU A 60 -26.30 19.05 6.84
N ARG A 61 -27.55 19.53 6.94
CA ARG A 61 -28.36 20.01 5.81
C ARG A 61 -28.08 21.45 5.42
N GLY A 62 -27.25 22.16 6.20
CA GLY A 62 -26.99 23.59 6.03
C GLY A 62 -28.19 24.47 6.39
N GLU A 63 -29.12 23.97 7.19
CA GLU A 63 -30.29 24.71 7.67
C GLU A 63 -29.96 25.44 8.98
N PRO A 64 -30.55 26.64 9.22
CA PRO A 64 -30.32 27.37 10.46
C PRO A 64 -30.89 26.60 11.65
N ILE A 65 -30.16 26.64 12.77
CA ILE A 65 -30.61 26.07 14.04
C ILE A 65 -31.19 27.21 14.88
N ASP A 66 -32.50 27.18 15.07
CA ASP A 66 -33.27 28.06 15.91
C ASP A 66 -34.44 27.29 16.54
N PHE A 67 -35.15 27.93 17.47
CA PHE A 67 -36.28 27.30 18.15
C PHE A 67 -37.32 26.68 17.19
N LEU A 68 -37.65 27.38 16.10
CA LEU A 68 -38.71 26.95 15.18
C LEU A 68 -38.26 25.78 14.31
N SER A 69 -37.05 25.85 13.76
CA SER A 69 -36.44 24.79 12.95
C SER A 69 -36.22 23.52 13.76
N VAL A 70 -35.70 23.62 14.99
CA VAL A 70 -35.51 22.46 15.89
C VAL A 70 -36.85 21.84 16.28
N SER A 71 -37.86 22.66 16.61
CA SER A 71 -39.21 22.17 16.94
C SER A 71 -39.88 21.44 15.77
N ASN A 72 -39.83 22.01 14.57
CA ASN A 72 -40.36 21.37 13.36
C ASN A 72 -39.61 20.07 13.06
N ARG A 73 -38.28 20.07 13.18
CA ARG A 73 -37.47 18.89 12.91
C ARG A 73 -37.80 17.75 13.87
N LEU A 74 -37.92 18.05 15.16
CA LEU A 74 -38.33 17.07 16.18
C LEU A 74 -39.74 16.53 15.92
N LYS A 75 -40.65 17.36 15.38
CA LYS A 75 -41.99 16.94 14.98
C LYS A 75 -41.95 15.99 13.79
N ASP A 76 -41.15 16.29 12.76
CA ASP A 76 -40.97 15.43 11.59
C ASP A 76 -40.33 14.09 11.96
N MET A 77 -39.45 14.09 12.97
CA MET A 77 -38.85 12.87 13.52
C MET A 77 -39.79 12.09 14.45
N GLY A 78 -40.97 12.63 14.79
CA GLY A 78 -41.91 12.01 15.73
C GLY A 78 -41.43 12.01 17.19
N LEU A 79 -40.48 12.88 17.55
CA LEU A 79 -39.83 12.93 18.86
C LEU A 79 -40.27 14.14 19.72
N LEU A 80 -41.04 15.09 19.16
CA LEU A 80 -41.40 16.35 19.84
C LEU A 80 -42.13 16.12 21.18
N ASP A 81 -43.09 15.20 21.22
CA ASP A 81 -43.81 14.89 22.47
C ASP A 81 -42.89 14.18 23.48
N GLY A 82 -41.97 13.34 22.99
CA GLY A 82 -41.01 12.60 23.82
C GLY A 82 -39.95 13.48 24.48
N VAL A 83 -39.67 14.67 23.93
CA VAL A 83 -38.73 15.63 24.53
C VAL A 83 -39.40 16.63 25.49
N GLY A 84 -40.74 16.57 25.67
CA GLY A 84 -41.49 17.50 26.52
C GLY A 84 -42.21 18.62 25.76
N GLY A 85 -42.32 18.51 24.44
CA GLY A 85 -43.02 19.47 23.58
C GLY A 85 -42.31 20.81 23.43
N SER A 86 -43.00 21.75 22.78
CA SER A 86 -42.49 23.12 22.56
C SER A 86 -42.28 23.90 23.86
N ALA A 87 -43.01 23.55 24.93
CA ALA A 87 -42.86 24.14 26.25
C ALA A 87 -41.45 23.88 26.83
N TYR A 88 -40.92 22.66 26.68
CA TYR A 88 -39.59 22.33 27.16
C TYR A 88 -38.48 23.02 26.35
N LEU A 89 -38.62 23.09 25.02
CA LEU A 89 -37.68 23.85 24.19
C LEU A 89 -37.65 25.34 24.58
N THR A 90 -38.79 25.90 24.98
CA THR A 90 -38.89 27.28 25.47
C THR A 90 -38.13 27.45 26.79
N GLU A 91 -38.26 26.48 27.70
CA GLU A 91 -37.50 26.44 28.95
C GLU A 91 -35.99 26.41 28.71
N LEU A 92 -35.52 25.60 27.74
CA LEU A 92 -34.10 25.51 27.38
C LEU A 92 -33.56 26.87 26.92
N VAL A 93 -34.27 27.57 26.05
CA VAL A 93 -33.88 28.90 25.57
C VAL A 93 -33.81 29.91 26.71
N ASN A 94 -34.78 29.87 27.64
CA ASN A 94 -34.83 30.78 28.79
C ASN A 94 -33.80 30.44 29.88
N SER A 95 -33.23 29.22 29.87
CA SER A 95 -32.22 28.78 30.83
C SER A 95 -30.79 29.27 30.51
N VAL A 96 -30.59 29.97 29.39
CA VAL A 96 -29.27 30.42 28.93
C VAL A 96 -28.91 31.77 29.56
N PRO A 97 -27.84 31.85 30.38
CA PRO A 97 -27.39 33.13 30.92
C PRO A 97 -26.72 33.99 29.84
N THR A 98 -25.90 33.38 28.97
CA THR A 98 -25.32 34.02 27.78
C THR A 98 -24.89 32.98 26.74
N ALA A 99 -25.17 33.25 25.46
CA ALA A 99 -24.75 32.39 24.35
C ALA A 99 -23.22 32.38 24.14
N ALA A 100 -22.50 33.37 24.69
CA ALA A 100 -21.05 33.48 24.58
C ALA A 100 -20.29 32.32 25.27
N HIS A 101 -20.92 31.61 26.21
CA HIS A 101 -20.29 30.51 26.96
C HIS A 101 -20.57 29.12 26.37
N THR A 102 -21.04 29.03 25.13
CA THR A 102 -21.34 27.77 24.43
C THR A 102 -20.20 26.74 24.58
N SER A 103 -18.95 27.10 24.26
CA SER A 103 -17.80 26.18 24.34
C SER A 103 -17.52 25.72 25.77
N THR A 104 -17.75 26.58 26.77
CA THR A 104 -17.58 26.22 28.19
C THR A 104 -18.60 25.17 28.62
N TYR A 105 -19.87 25.35 28.27
CA TYR A 105 -20.90 24.35 28.57
C TYR A 105 -20.64 23.04 27.83
N ALA A 106 -20.21 23.10 26.57
CA ALA A 106 -19.85 21.91 25.80
C ALA A 106 -18.70 21.12 26.43
N ASN A 107 -17.65 21.80 26.90
CA ASN A 107 -16.55 21.17 27.63
C ASN A 107 -17.01 20.51 28.94
N ILE A 108 -17.97 21.11 29.65
CA ILE A 108 -18.55 20.50 30.87
C ILE A 108 -19.28 19.21 30.52
N VAL A 109 -20.14 19.22 29.49
CA VAL A 109 -20.88 18.03 29.03
C VAL A 109 -19.91 16.93 28.57
N HIS A 110 -18.92 17.27 27.75
CA HIS A 110 -17.89 16.35 27.28
C HIS A 110 -17.11 15.72 28.44
N ARG A 111 -16.67 16.53 29.42
CA ARG A 111 -15.98 16.04 30.61
C ARG A 111 -16.84 15.06 31.41
N LYS A 112 -18.14 15.32 31.55
CA LYS A 112 -19.06 14.37 32.21
C LYS A 112 -19.22 13.07 31.41
N ARG A 113 -19.24 13.12 30.08
CA ARG A 113 -19.21 11.91 29.24
C ARG A 113 -17.95 11.08 29.49
N ILE A 114 -16.77 11.70 29.48
CA ILE A 114 -15.50 11.00 29.74
C ILE A 114 -15.56 10.26 31.08
N LEU A 115 -16.08 10.91 32.13
CA LEU A 115 -16.24 10.27 33.44
C LEU A 115 -17.22 9.08 33.40
N ARG A 116 -18.31 9.16 32.62
CA ARG A 116 -19.24 8.02 32.43
C ARG A 116 -18.60 6.88 31.63
N ASP A 117 -17.84 7.20 30.59
CA ASP A 117 -17.10 6.22 29.80
C ASP A 117 -16.07 5.49 30.67
N LEU A 118 -15.40 6.21 31.58
CA LEU A 118 -14.46 5.62 32.54
C LEU A 118 -15.15 4.66 33.51
N ILE A 119 -16.34 5.02 34.01
CA ILE A 119 -17.14 4.14 34.87
C ILE A 119 -17.58 2.88 34.10
N SER A 120 -18.05 3.04 32.85
CA SER A 120 -18.42 1.90 32.00
C SER A 120 -17.23 0.99 31.74
N ALA A 121 -16.07 1.57 31.39
CA ALA A 121 -14.85 0.80 31.18
C ALA A 121 -14.42 0.07 32.46
N SER A 122 -14.54 0.69 33.63
CA SER A 122 -14.26 0.03 34.90
C SER A 122 -15.17 -1.17 35.15
N HIS A 123 -16.45 -1.09 34.77
CA HIS A 123 -17.37 -2.21 34.90
C HIS A 123 -17.01 -3.33 33.93
N ASP A 124 -16.75 -3.00 32.66
CA ASP A 124 -16.35 -3.98 31.64
C ASP A 124 -15.05 -4.69 32.03
N ILE A 125 -14.05 -3.95 32.53
CA ILE A 125 -12.77 -4.51 32.99
C ILE A 125 -12.97 -5.39 34.23
N SER A 126 -13.85 -4.98 35.15
CA SER A 126 -14.23 -5.81 36.28
C SER A 126 -14.84 -7.13 35.82
N SER A 127 -15.76 -7.09 34.84
CA SER A 127 -16.35 -8.28 34.23
C SER A 127 -15.31 -9.16 33.53
N LEU A 128 -14.35 -8.58 32.80
CA LEU A 128 -13.24 -9.31 32.18
C LEU A 128 -12.37 -10.01 33.23
N GLY A 129 -12.21 -9.43 34.42
CA GLY A 129 -11.46 -10.03 35.52
C GLY A 129 -12.07 -11.30 36.11
N PHE A 130 -13.34 -11.59 35.82
CA PHE A 130 -14.02 -12.83 36.21
C PHE A 130 -14.06 -13.88 35.08
N ASP A 131 -13.57 -13.55 33.87
CA ASP A 131 -13.56 -14.48 32.75
C ASP A 131 -12.26 -15.31 32.76
N GLU A 132 -12.32 -16.50 33.36
CA GLU A 132 -11.18 -17.43 33.43
C GLU A 132 -10.95 -18.23 32.13
N SER A 133 -11.80 -18.04 31.10
CA SER A 133 -11.77 -18.85 29.88
C SER A 133 -10.86 -18.28 28.78
N GLU A 134 -10.47 -17.01 28.87
CA GLU A 134 -9.58 -16.33 27.92
C GLU A 134 -8.14 -16.25 28.42
N ASP A 135 -7.19 -16.13 27.48
CA ASP A 135 -5.78 -15.91 27.80
C ASP A 135 -5.58 -14.55 28.51
N ILE A 136 -4.76 -14.54 29.55
CA ILE A 136 -4.52 -13.35 30.39
C ILE A 136 -3.97 -12.17 29.60
N ASN A 137 -3.14 -12.40 28.58
CA ASN A 137 -2.57 -11.33 27.76
C ASN A 137 -3.65 -10.70 26.87
N VAL A 138 -4.62 -11.50 26.41
CA VAL A 138 -5.78 -11.03 25.64
C VAL A 138 -6.71 -10.20 26.52
N LEU A 139 -6.97 -10.64 27.76
CA LEU A 139 -7.75 -9.88 28.73
C LEU A 139 -7.10 -8.52 29.07
N LEU A 140 -5.77 -8.51 29.28
CA LEU A 140 -5.01 -7.29 29.52
C LEU A 140 -5.04 -6.34 28.31
N ASP A 141 -4.87 -6.85 27.09
CA ASP A 141 -4.97 -6.04 25.87
C ASP A 141 -6.39 -5.45 25.67
N LYS A 142 -7.44 -6.22 25.95
CA LYS A 142 -8.84 -5.72 25.93
C LYS A 142 -9.06 -4.60 26.95
N ALA A 143 -8.56 -4.78 28.17
CA ALA A 143 -8.64 -3.78 29.22
C ALA A 143 -7.87 -2.50 28.84
N GLU A 144 -6.66 -2.64 28.31
CA GLU A 144 -5.82 -1.53 27.85
C GLU A 144 -6.50 -0.76 26.70
N LYS A 145 -7.01 -1.46 25.67
CA LYS A 145 -7.77 -0.86 24.57
C LYS A 145 -8.99 -0.09 25.07
N ARG A 146 -9.71 -0.61 26.06
CA ARG A 146 -10.92 0.03 26.62
C ARG A 146 -10.58 1.34 27.32
N ILE A 147 -9.53 1.37 28.14
CA ILE A 147 -9.06 2.60 28.80
C ILE A 147 -8.49 3.58 27.77
N PHE A 148 -7.68 3.09 26.83
CA PHE A 148 -7.01 3.94 25.86
C PHE A 148 -7.98 4.60 24.86
N GLY A 149 -9.05 3.91 24.47
CA GLY A 149 -10.12 4.47 23.63
C GLY A 149 -10.82 5.69 24.26
N ILE A 150 -10.78 5.83 25.59
CA ILE A 150 -11.30 7.01 26.30
C ILE A 150 -10.30 8.17 26.21
N ALA A 151 -9.00 7.90 26.34
CA ALA A 151 -7.95 8.91 26.27
C ALA A 151 -7.82 9.54 24.87
N GLN A 152 -8.02 8.76 23.80
CA GLN A 152 -7.94 9.26 22.42
C GLN A 152 -9.07 10.24 22.06
N LYS A 153 -10.26 10.09 22.63
CA LYS A 153 -11.41 10.97 22.33
C LYS A 153 -11.23 12.41 22.83
N GLY A 154 -10.22 12.68 23.67
CA GLY A 154 -9.92 14.01 24.21
C GLY A 154 -8.83 14.80 23.47
N LEU A 155 -8.24 14.25 22.40
CA LEU A 155 -7.15 14.90 21.65
C LEU A 155 -7.66 15.36 20.28
N PHE A 156 -8.17 16.59 20.20
CA PHE A 156 -8.39 17.29 18.93
C PHE A 156 -7.09 18.02 18.54
N GLN A 157 -6.69 17.89 17.27
CA GLN A 157 -5.65 18.73 16.67
C GLN A 157 -6.31 19.85 15.89
N ASP A 158 -6.15 21.09 16.34
CA ASP A 158 -6.60 22.28 15.62
C ASP A 158 -5.55 22.75 14.61
N PHE A 159 -5.99 23.41 13.54
CA PHE A 159 -5.09 24.17 12.68
C PHE A 159 -4.56 25.38 13.45
N VAL A 160 -3.24 25.43 13.65
CA VAL A 160 -2.57 26.57 14.29
C VAL A 160 -2.16 27.57 13.21
N GLU A 161 -2.54 28.85 13.37
CA GLU A 161 -2.10 29.92 12.48
C GLU A 161 -0.58 30.08 12.57
N VAL A 162 0.13 30.11 11.43
CA VAL A 162 1.60 30.21 11.42
C VAL A 162 2.09 31.40 12.26
N LYS A 163 1.36 32.52 12.21
CA LYS A 163 1.69 33.75 12.94
C LYS A 163 1.89 33.53 14.44
N SER A 164 1.10 32.68 15.09
CA SER A 164 1.23 32.43 16.53
C SER A 164 2.47 31.60 16.88
N THR A 165 3.08 30.90 15.91
CA THR A 165 4.30 30.10 16.09
C THR A 165 5.59 30.83 15.69
N LEU A 166 5.49 31.96 14.99
CA LEU A 166 6.66 32.70 14.49
C LEU A 166 7.49 33.32 15.61
N GLU A 167 6.86 33.77 16.70
CA GLU A 167 7.54 34.36 17.85
C GLU A 167 8.41 33.31 18.56
N GLU A 168 7.86 32.13 18.85
CA GLU A 168 8.61 30.99 19.39
C GLU A 168 9.74 30.54 18.45
N ALA A 169 9.48 30.54 17.14
CA ALA A 169 10.50 30.20 16.14
C ALA A 169 11.66 31.21 16.14
N PHE A 170 11.36 32.51 16.28
CA PHE A 170 12.35 33.58 16.35
C PHE A 170 13.18 33.49 17.62
N GLU A 171 12.55 33.30 18.79
CA GLU A 171 13.27 33.09 20.04
C GLU A 171 14.24 31.90 19.96
N ARG A 172 13.81 30.80 19.34
CA ARG A 172 14.66 29.62 19.15
C ARG A 172 15.87 29.91 18.25
N ILE A 173 15.69 30.69 17.18
CA ILE A 173 16.78 31.10 16.29
C ILE A 173 17.75 32.04 17.02
N ASP A 174 17.24 33.01 17.78
CA ASP A 174 18.05 33.95 18.56
C ASP A 174 18.90 33.24 19.61
N ARG A 175 18.35 32.22 20.31
CA ARG A 175 19.13 31.39 21.25
C ARG A 175 20.27 30.64 20.55
N LEU A 176 20.03 30.10 19.35
CA LEU A 176 21.06 29.42 18.57
C LEU A 176 22.15 30.39 18.06
N SER A 177 21.79 31.63 17.75
CA SER A 177 22.75 32.65 17.31
C SER A 177 23.64 33.18 18.44
N LYS A 178 23.19 33.12 19.70
CA LYS A 178 23.91 33.66 20.87
C LYS A 178 24.91 32.67 21.48
N HIS A 179 24.86 31.40 21.11
CA HIS A 179 25.80 30.37 21.55
C HIS A 179 26.67 29.94 20.37
N GLU A 180 27.90 30.47 20.27
CA GLU A 180 28.90 29.95 19.32
C GLU A 180 29.13 28.46 19.61
N GLY A 181 28.75 27.59 18.67
CA GLY A 181 28.90 26.14 18.77
C GLY A 181 27.71 25.36 19.36
N GLY A 182 26.57 26.00 19.67
CA GLY A 182 25.37 25.31 20.14
C GLY A 182 24.65 24.53 19.04
N LEU A 183 24.49 23.21 19.19
CA LEU A 183 23.68 22.39 18.29
C LEU A 183 22.18 22.56 18.59
N ARG A 184 21.35 22.51 17.55
CA ARG A 184 19.89 22.55 17.69
C ARG A 184 19.32 21.23 18.22
N GLY A 185 19.88 20.11 17.77
CA GLY A 185 19.52 18.76 18.21
C GLY A 185 20.47 18.23 19.27
N LEU A 186 20.23 16.98 19.72
CA LEU A 186 21.11 16.32 20.68
C LEU A 186 22.47 16.00 20.02
N PRO A 187 23.61 16.29 20.68
CA PRO A 187 24.93 16.04 20.12
C PRO A 187 25.18 14.54 19.97
N THR A 188 25.64 14.08 18.81
CA THR A 188 26.08 12.69 18.63
C THR A 188 27.45 12.42 19.24
N GLY A 189 28.24 13.48 19.46
CA GLY A 189 29.63 13.43 19.91
C GLY A 189 30.64 13.19 18.78
N PHE A 190 30.16 13.16 17.53
CA PHE A 190 30.99 13.08 16.34
C PHE A 190 30.89 14.39 15.58
N THR A 191 31.92 15.23 15.64
CA THR A 191 31.87 16.62 15.17
C THR A 191 31.50 16.72 13.68
N ASP A 192 32.11 15.89 12.84
CA ASP A 192 31.80 15.87 11.40
C ASP A 192 30.36 15.41 11.11
N LEU A 193 29.79 14.52 11.95
CA LEU A 193 28.41 14.09 11.82
C LEU A 193 27.44 15.17 12.30
N ASP A 194 27.74 15.79 13.44
CA ASP A 194 26.93 16.87 14.00
C ASP A 194 26.92 18.10 13.07
N ASN A 195 27.98 18.35 12.32
CA ASN A 195 28.03 19.38 11.27
C ASN A 195 27.04 19.09 10.11
N VAL A 196 26.74 17.82 9.84
CA VAL A 196 25.79 17.41 8.80
C VAL A 196 24.36 17.38 9.33
N LEU A 197 24.16 16.87 10.54
CA LEU A 197 22.82 16.64 11.12
C LEU A 197 22.30 17.84 11.94
N ALA A 198 23.18 18.75 12.36
CA ALA A 198 22.93 19.75 13.40
C ALA A 198 22.45 19.14 14.74
N GLY A 199 22.95 17.94 15.04
CA GLY A 199 22.50 17.07 16.14
C GLY A 199 21.22 16.29 15.81
N LEU A 200 20.87 15.32 16.66
CA LEU A 200 19.67 14.50 16.52
C LEU A 200 18.42 15.31 16.88
N GLN A 201 17.57 15.56 15.88
CA GLN A 201 16.41 16.43 16.04
C GLN A 201 15.24 15.73 16.74
N LYS A 202 14.51 16.49 17.55
CA LYS A 202 13.26 16.03 18.17
C LYS A 202 12.24 15.66 17.11
N SER A 203 11.41 14.66 17.41
CA SER A 203 10.37 14.13 16.52
C SER A 203 10.88 13.39 15.26
N ASP A 204 12.19 13.24 15.06
CA ASP A 204 12.75 12.53 13.91
C ASP A 204 12.91 11.03 14.17
N LEU A 205 12.65 10.24 13.12
CA LEU A 205 13.03 8.84 13.03
C LEU A 205 14.33 8.73 12.23
N VAL A 206 15.37 8.30 12.91
CA VAL A 206 16.71 8.08 12.35
C VAL A 206 16.92 6.58 12.18
N ILE A 207 17.21 6.14 10.96
CA ILE A 207 17.57 4.74 10.68
C ILE A 207 19.07 4.63 10.51
N LEU A 208 19.71 3.78 11.30
CA LEU A 208 21.11 3.40 11.14
C LEU A 208 21.20 1.95 10.68
N ALA A 209 21.67 1.72 9.46
CA ALA A 209 21.67 0.41 8.84
C ALA A 209 23.07 -0.08 8.45
N ALA A 210 23.35 -1.35 8.71
CA ALA A 210 24.62 -1.96 8.33
C ALA A 210 24.48 -3.47 8.10
N ARG A 211 25.49 -4.08 7.45
CA ARG A 211 25.65 -5.54 7.48
C ARG A 211 26.05 -6.00 8.89
N PRO A 212 25.82 -7.28 9.25
CA PRO A 212 26.32 -7.84 10.49
C PRO A 212 27.83 -7.58 10.68
N SER A 213 28.24 -7.39 11.94
CA SER A 213 29.64 -7.19 12.34
C SER A 213 30.33 -5.90 11.88
N LEU A 214 29.60 -4.95 11.26
CA LEU A 214 30.15 -3.64 10.89
C LEU A 214 30.10 -2.59 12.03
N GLY A 215 29.44 -2.90 13.16
CA GLY A 215 29.41 -2.03 14.34
C GLY A 215 28.13 -1.23 14.57
N LYS A 216 26.99 -1.59 13.97
CA LYS A 216 25.70 -0.86 14.15
C LYS A 216 25.36 -0.57 15.62
N SER A 217 25.44 -1.58 16.49
CA SER A 217 25.10 -1.47 17.91
C SER A 217 26.17 -0.70 18.68
N ALA A 218 27.44 -0.81 18.29
CA ALA A 218 28.52 -0.06 18.90
C ALA A 218 28.33 1.45 18.70
N LEU A 219 28.06 1.89 17.46
CA LEU A 219 27.81 3.29 17.15
C LEU A 219 26.57 3.82 17.88
N ALA A 220 25.51 3.03 17.95
CA ALA A 220 24.29 3.38 18.68
C ALA A 220 24.56 3.60 20.19
N LEU A 221 25.34 2.72 20.81
CA LEU A 221 25.75 2.88 22.22
C LEU A 221 26.68 4.07 22.43
N ASN A 222 27.56 4.38 21.47
CA ASN A 222 28.36 5.61 21.53
C ASN A 222 27.48 6.87 21.47
N PHE A 223 26.45 6.91 20.62
CA PHE A 223 25.46 7.98 20.64
C PHE A 223 24.72 8.06 21.98
N ALA A 224 24.28 6.92 22.52
CA ALA A 224 23.60 6.86 23.81
C ALA A 224 24.46 7.47 24.93
N LEU A 225 25.74 7.07 24.99
CA LEU A 225 26.71 7.55 25.98
C LEU A 225 26.97 9.05 25.84
N ASN A 226 27.23 9.54 24.61
CA ASN A 226 27.53 10.95 24.38
C ASN A 226 26.32 11.85 24.70
N VAL A 227 25.11 11.46 24.28
CA VAL A 227 23.87 12.19 24.58
C VAL A 227 23.59 12.20 26.08
N ALA A 228 23.73 11.05 26.74
CA ALA A 228 23.45 10.94 28.17
C ALA A 228 24.52 11.62 29.04
N ALA A 229 25.78 11.68 28.59
CA ALA A 229 26.86 12.33 29.32
C ALA A 229 26.88 13.86 29.14
N ALA A 230 26.48 14.39 27.98
CA ALA A 230 26.57 15.83 27.69
C ALA A 230 25.70 16.69 28.62
N ASP A 231 24.40 16.42 28.68
CA ASP A 231 23.41 17.23 29.43
C ASP A 231 22.64 16.42 30.48
N LYS A 232 23.18 15.27 30.91
CA LYS A 232 22.44 14.27 31.73
C LYS A 232 21.06 13.96 31.15
N THR A 233 20.98 13.87 29.82
CA THR A 233 19.72 13.59 29.11
C THR A 233 19.37 12.11 29.20
N PRO A 234 18.19 11.73 29.72
CA PRO A 234 17.80 10.32 29.80
C PRO A 234 17.67 9.64 28.44
N VAL A 235 18.33 8.49 28.27
CA VAL A 235 18.29 7.68 27.03
C VAL A 235 17.72 6.30 27.32
N GLY A 236 16.69 5.90 26.57
CA GLY A 236 16.11 4.56 26.61
C GLY A 236 16.69 3.68 25.49
N VAL A 237 17.02 2.43 25.81
CA VAL A 237 17.57 1.45 24.86
C VAL A 237 16.74 0.16 24.94
N PHE A 238 16.05 -0.17 23.85
CA PHE A 238 15.45 -1.48 23.63
C PHE A 238 16.46 -2.37 22.88
N SER A 239 17.00 -3.36 23.57
CA SER A 239 17.99 -4.30 23.05
C SER A 239 17.36 -5.65 22.78
N LEU A 240 17.05 -5.92 21.52
CA LEU A 240 16.39 -7.14 21.08
C LEU A 240 17.37 -8.24 20.66
N GLU A 241 18.60 -7.85 20.31
CA GLU A 241 19.66 -8.77 19.88
C GLU A 241 20.64 -9.13 21.01
N MET A 242 20.93 -8.19 21.91
CA MET A 242 21.94 -8.34 22.96
C MET A 242 21.32 -8.34 24.35
N SER A 243 21.93 -9.08 25.29
CA SER A 243 21.54 -8.99 26.71
C SER A 243 22.00 -7.68 27.34
N ARG A 244 21.34 -7.29 28.44
CA ARG A 244 21.73 -6.13 29.23
C ARG A 244 23.21 -6.19 29.67
N ASP A 245 23.68 -7.35 30.10
CA ASP A 245 25.07 -7.54 30.55
C ASP A 245 26.07 -7.26 29.41
N GLN A 246 25.78 -7.72 28.19
CA GLN A 246 26.62 -7.45 27.03
C GLN A 246 26.68 -5.96 26.66
N ILE A 247 25.58 -5.23 26.87
CA ILE A 247 25.56 -3.78 26.68
C ILE A 247 26.41 -3.09 27.75
N VAL A 248 26.24 -3.48 29.02
CA VAL A 248 26.99 -2.91 30.14
C VAL A 248 28.49 -3.14 29.97
N ASP A 249 28.91 -4.36 29.59
CA ASP A 249 30.32 -4.67 29.30
C ASP A 249 30.91 -3.74 28.22
N ARG A 250 30.14 -3.48 27.16
CA ARG A 250 30.55 -2.56 26.09
C ARG A 250 30.62 -1.11 26.56
N LEU A 251 29.69 -0.66 27.40
CA LEU A 251 29.75 0.68 27.98
C LEU A 251 30.98 0.84 28.89
N ILE A 252 31.28 -0.16 29.73
CA ILE A 252 32.47 -0.17 30.58
C ILE A 252 33.74 -0.15 29.71
N SER A 253 33.83 -1.01 28.69
CA SER A 253 34.95 -1.03 27.76
C SER A 253 35.13 0.32 27.04
N SER A 254 34.01 0.92 26.60
CA SER A 254 34.00 2.21 25.92
C SER A 254 34.50 3.37 26.77
N VAL A 255 34.16 3.40 28.06
CA VAL A 255 34.55 4.48 28.97
C VAL A 255 35.94 4.23 29.58
N SER A 256 36.26 2.99 29.91
CA SER A 256 37.54 2.63 30.56
C SER A 256 38.72 2.56 29.59
N GLY A 257 38.46 2.35 28.29
CA GLY A 257 39.50 2.05 27.29
C GLY A 257 40.09 0.65 27.43
N VAL A 258 39.54 -0.20 28.32
CA VAL A 258 39.98 -1.58 28.50
C VAL A 258 39.38 -2.46 27.41
N ASP A 259 40.21 -3.32 26.82
CA ASP A 259 39.81 -4.28 25.80
C ASP A 259 38.62 -5.15 26.27
N LEU A 260 37.60 -5.26 25.41
CA LEU A 260 36.36 -5.96 25.72
C LEU A 260 36.57 -7.47 25.93
N TRP A 261 37.52 -8.08 25.21
CA TRP A 261 37.83 -9.50 25.38
C TRP A 261 38.52 -9.77 26.71
N ARG A 262 39.40 -8.87 27.17
CA ARG A 262 40.00 -8.94 28.51
C ARG A 262 38.95 -8.83 29.61
N LEU A 263 38.00 -7.91 29.47
CA LEU A 263 36.84 -7.79 30.37
C LEU A 263 36.04 -9.11 30.43
N ARG A 264 35.69 -9.68 29.28
CA ARG A 264 34.91 -10.92 29.21
C ARG A 264 35.67 -12.16 29.71
N THR A 265 36.99 -12.19 29.57
CA THR A 265 37.82 -13.34 30.00
C THR A 265 38.37 -13.20 31.42
N GLY A 266 38.19 -12.04 32.06
CA GLY A 266 38.75 -11.75 33.39
C GLY A 266 40.28 -11.63 33.41
N ARG A 267 40.94 -11.54 32.25
CA ARG A 267 42.39 -11.42 32.12
C ARG A 267 42.82 -9.96 32.20
N LEU A 268 42.54 -9.35 33.35
CA LEU A 268 42.80 -7.94 33.64
C LEU A 268 44.19 -7.76 34.25
N SER A 269 44.86 -6.67 33.89
CA SER A 269 46.16 -6.30 34.44
C SER A 269 46.02 -5.65 35.82
N ASN A 270 46.87 -6.08 36.76
CA ASN A 270 46.83 -5.62 38.17
C ASN A 270 48.03 -4.70 38.54
N GLU A 271 48.94 -4.42 37.59
CA GLU A 271 50.24 -3.80 37.88
C GLU A 271 50.45 -2.51 37.07
N GLY A 272 51.06 -1.49 37.70
CA GLY A 272 51.48 -0.24 37.06
C GLY A 272 50.37 0.79 36.76
N GLU A 273 50.71 1.85 36.00
CA GLU A 273 49.77 2.89 35.52
C GLU A 273 48.71 2.34 34.54
N GLU A 274 48.93 1.14 34.01
CA GLU A 274 48.03 0.40 33.12
C GLU A 274 46.96 -0.43 33.84
N ASN A 275 46.85 -0.35 35.19
CA ASN A 275 45.93 -1.17 35.97
C ASN A 275 44.47 -1.09 35.49
N ASP A 276 43.99 -2.19 34.92
CA ASP A 276 42.66 -2.28 34.30
C ASP A 276 41.54 -2.13 35.35
N PHE A 277 41.73 -2.63 36.57
CA PHE A 277 40.74 -2.49 37.65
C PHE A 277 40.50 -1.03 38.02
N VAL A 278 41.56 -0.21 38.05
CA VAL A 278 41.43 1.23 38.33
C VAL A 278 40.69 1.94 37.19
N LYS A 279 41.00 1.60 35.93
CA LYS A 279 40.29 2.14 34.76
C LYS A 279 38.80 1.78 34.77
N ILE A 280 38.49 0.52 35.09
CA ILE A 280 37.11 0.01 35.22
C ILE A 280 36.37 0.70 36.36
N GLN A 281 36.98 0.83 37.53
CA GLN A 281 36.35 1.48 38.69
C GLN A 281 36.02 2.95 38.39
N ARG A 282 36.90 3.69 37.71
CA ARG A 282 36.62 5.05 37.24
C ARG A 282 35.45 5.08 36.25
N ALA A 283 35.45 4.16 35.28
CA ALA A 283 34.37 4.04 34.31
C ALA A 283 33.02 3.73 34.96
N MET A 284 32.98 2.84 35.95
CA MET A 284 31.76 2.55 36.73
C MET A 284 31.27 3.78 37.47
N GLY A 285 32.17 4.60 38.03
CA GLY A 285 31.82 5.88 38.65
C GLY A 285 31.11 6.82 37.68
N ILE A 286 31.68 7.01 36.48
CA ILE A 286 31.06 7.83 35.42
C ILE A 286 29.71 7.25 35.01
N LEU A 287 29.66 5.95 34.68
CA LEU A 287 28.45 5.28 34.19
C LEU A 287 27.32 5.28 35.23
N SER A 288 27.62 5.31 36.53
CA SER A 288 26.61 5.39 37.60
C SER A 288 25.83 6.72 37.58
N GLU A 289 26.40 7.78 37.01
CA GLU A 289 25.79 9.09 36.90
C GLU A 289 25.06 9.34 35.58
N VAL A 290 25.27 8.47 34.58
CA VAL A 290 24.76 8.64 33.21
C VAL A 290 23.38 7.98 33.10
N PRO A 291 22.31 8.72 32.75
CA PRO A 291 20.93 8.20 32.79
C PRO A 291 20.58 7.36 31.55
N ILE A 292 21.18 6.18 31.42
CA ILE A 292 20.85 5.18 30.38
C ILE A 292 19.98 4.08 30.98
N TYR A 293 18.84 3.82 30.34
CA TYR A 293 17.86 2.81 30.75
C TYR A 293 17.76 1.73 29.68
N ILE A 294 17.99 0.47 30.05
CA ILE A 294 18.06 -0.66 29.12
C ILE A 294 16.90 -1.62 29.41
N ASP A 295 16.21 -2.03 28.35
CA ASP A 295 15.28 -3.15 28.34
C ASP A 295 15.77 -4.19 27.32
N ASP A 296 15.95 -5.43 27.76
CA ASP A 296 16.41 -6.57 26.94
C ASP A 296 15.35 -7.66 26.79
N ALA A 297 14.06 -7.27 26.89
CA ALA A 297 12.95 -8.18 26.68
C ALA A 297 13.01 -8.81 25.28
N SER A 298 12.75 -10.11 25.20
CA SER A 298 12.78 -10.83 23.94
C SER A 298 11.58 -10.47 23.06
N SER A 299 11.84 -9.85 21.91
CA SER A 299 10.85 -9.58 20.84
C SER A 299 9.57 -8.85 21.29
N PRO A 300 9.66 -7.66 21.92
CA PRO A 300 8.48 -6.93 22.38
C PRO A 300 7.69 -6.38 21.18
N THR A 301 6.39 -6.22 21.39
CA THR A 301 5.50 -5.57 20.42
C THR A 301 5.72 -4.06 20.43
N VAL A 302 5.35 -3.38 19.33
CA VAL A 302 5.44 -1.92 19.26
C VAL A 302 4.61 -1.24 20.36
N LEU A 303 3.47 -1.82 20.74
CA LEU A 303 2.61 -1.32 21.81
C LEU A 303 3.32 -1.33 23.17
N GLN A 304 3.98 -2.44 23.52
CA GLN A 304 4.75 -2.57 24.75
C GLN A 304 5.88 -1.54 24.81
N MET A 305 6.66 -1.42 23.72
CA MET A 305 7.71 -0.41 23.64
C MET A 305 7.17 1.02 23.83
N LYS A 306 6.01 1.34 23.21
CA LYS A 306 5.36 2.65 23.38
C LYS A 306 4.95 2.89 24.83
N ALA A 307 4.33 1.90 25.50
CA ALA A 307 3.91 2.02 26.88
C ALA A 307 5.11 2.26 27.83
N MET A 308 6.20 1.52 27.62
CA MET A 308 7.43 1.69 28.41
C MET A 308 8.12 3.03 28.15
N ALA A 309 8.22 3.46 26.88
CA ALA A 309 8.80 4.75 26.53
C ALA A 309 7.98 5.91 27.12
N ARG A 310 6.64 5.84 27.10
CA ARG A 310 5.75 6.82 27.73
C ARG A 310 5.95 6.89 29.24
N ARG A 311 6.06 5.73 29.91
CA ARG A 311 6.33 5.67 31.35
C ARG A 311 7.68 6.32 31.68
N LEU A 312 8.71 5.98 30.92
CA LEU A 312 10.04 6.57 31.09
C LEU A 312 10.05 8.08 30.82
N GLN A 313 9.29 8.55 29.83
CA GLN A 313 9.07 9.98 29.56
C GLN A 313 8.44 10.68 30.76
N ALA A 314 7.36 10.12 31.34
CA ALA A 314 6.65 10.71 32.47
C ALA A 314 7.48 10.72 33.75
N ASP A 315 8.22 9.64 34.02
CA ASP A 315 8.95 9.46 35.28
C ASP A 315 10.32 10.17 35.29
N LYS A 316 11.01 10.20 34.13
CA LYS A 316 12.41 10.63 34.03
C LYS A 316 12.65 11.75 33.03
N GLY A 317 11.71 12.05 32.13
CA GLY A 317 11.93 13.04 31.07
C GLY A 317 12.82 12.49 29.96
N LEU A 318 12.45 11.34 29.38
CA LEU A 318 13.12 10.72 28.24
C LEU A 318 13.49 11.75 27.14
N GLY A 319 14.74 11.70 26.68
CA GLY A 319 15.26 12.62 25.66
C GLY A 319 15.62 11.94 24.34
N MET A 320 15.94 10.65 24.35
CA MET A 320 16.21 9.87 23.13
C MET A 320 15.83 8.41 23.33
N LEU A 321 15.40 7.74 22.26
CA LEU A 321 15.11 6.31 22.26
C LEU A 321 15.91 5.56 21.20
N ILE A 322 16.50 4.41 21.56
CA ILE A 322 17.27 3.52 20.68
C ILE A 322 16.59 2.15 20.62
N ILE A 323 16.52 1.57 19.43
CA ILE A 323 15.93 0.24 19.19
C ILE A 323 16.91 -0.60 18.35
N ASP A 324 17.44 -1.67 18.96
CA ASP A 324 18.39 -2.61 18.32
C ASP A 324 17.78 -4.01 18.21
N TYR A 325 17.21 -4.44 17.08
CA TYR A 325 17.01 -3.73 15.82
C TYR A 325 15.61 -4.01 15.24
N LEU A 326 15.17 -3.17 14.31
CA LEU A 326 13.77 -3.05 13.87
C LEU A 326 13.14 -4.38 13.41
N GLN A 327 13.89 -5.25 12.74
CA GLN A 327 13.40 -6.54 12.24
C GLN A 327 13.10 -7.58 13.33
N LEU A 328 13.53 -7.38 14.59
CA LEU A 328 13.24 -8.28 15.71
C LEU A 328 12.00 -7.88 16.52
N MET A 329 11.38 -6.75 16.18
CA MET A 329 10.14 -6.32 16.81
C MET A 329 8.99 -7.24 16.41
N GLN A 330 8.15 -7.66 17.35
CA GLN A 330 6.96 -8.43 17.02
C GLN A 330 5.94 -7.56 16.27
N PRO A 331 5.49 -7.99 15.07
CA PRO A 331 4.46 -7.26 14.33
C PRO A 331 3.11 -7.35 15.04
N LEU A 332 2.29 -6.31 14.89
CA LEU A 332 0.90 -6.31 15.37
C LEU A 332 0.05 -7.37 14.66
N ASN A 333 0.37 -7.65 13.39
CA ASN A 333 -0.29 -8.68 12.60
C ASN A 333 0.75 -9.65 11.98
N PRO A 334 0.98 -10.83 12.57
CA PRO A 334 1.98 -11.79 12.08
C PRO A 334 1.67 -12.36 10.69
N ASN A 335 0.45 -12.17 10.17
CA ASN A 335 0.05 -12.64 8.84
C ASN A 335 0.48 -11.71 7.69
N GLN A 336 1.05 -10.53 8.00
CA GLN A 336 1.56 -9.61 6.98
C GLN A 336 2.95 -10.02 6.47
N SER A 337 3.35 -9.52 5.29
CA SER A 337 4.71 -9.78 4.79
C SER A 337 5.76 -9.11 5.69
N PRO A 338 6.99 -9.65 5.80
CA PRO A 338 8.07 -9.00 6.57
C PRO A 338 8.32 -7.54 6.17
N VAL A 339 8.16 -7.23 4.88
CA VAL A 339 8.24 -5.87 4.32
C VAL A 339 7.14 -4.96 4.89
N GLN A 340 5.90 -5.44 4.91
CA GLN A 340 4.77 -4.71 5.51
C GLN A 340 4.93 -4.56 7.02
N GLN A 341 5.38 -5.60 7.72
CA GLN A 341 5.67 -5.58 9.16
C GLN A 341 6.73 -4.52 9.49
N VAL A 342 7.83 -4.48 8.74
CA VAL A 342 8.88 -3.46 8.87
C VAL A 342 8.32 -2.06 8.58
N THR A 343 7.45 -1.92 7.58
CA THR A 343 6.80 -0.65 7.24
C THR A 343 5.87 -0.16 8.35
N GLU A 344 5.02 -1.05 8.89
CA GLU A 344 4.13 -0.78 10.00
C GLU A 344 4.94 -0.35 11.25
N ASN A 345 5.99 -1.08 11.57
CA ASN A 345 6.90 -0.75 12.68
C ASN A 345 7.54 0.62 12.46
N SER A 346 8.08 0.89 11.27
CA SER A 346 8.68 2.20 10.95
C SER A 346 7.70 3.36 11.14
N ARG A 347 6.42 3.19 10.74
CA ARG A 347 5.39 4.22 10.99
C ARG A 347 5.07 4.41 12.44
N ALA A 348 4.90 3.30 13.15
CA ALA A 348 4.55 3.34 14.55
C ALA A 348 5.67 4.00 15.37
N LEU A 349 6.93 3.79 14.99
CA LEU A 349 8.09 4.48 15.56
C LEU A 349 8.16 5.96 15.18
N LYS A 350 7.87 6.34 13.92
CA LYS A 350 7.78 7.76 13.55
C LYS A 350 6.65 8.47 14.31
N GLY A 351 5.52 7.80 14.50
CA GLY A 351 4.42 8.26 15.35
C GLY A 351 4.88 8.45 16.80
N LEU A 352 5.61 7.48 17.35
CA LEU A 352 6.17 7.56 18.71
C LEU A 352 7.15 8.73 18.87
N ALA A 353 8.05 8.94 17.89
CA ALA A 353 9.00 10.04 17.90
C ALA A 353 8.29 11.40 18.00
N ARG A 354 7.24 11.60 17.18
CA ARG A 354 6.42 12.82 17.18
C ARG A 354 5.61 12.98 18.47
N GLU A 355 5.05 11.89 18.96
CA GLU A 355 4.22 11.88 20.17
C GLU A 355 5.02 12.28 21.41
N LEU A 356 6.19 11.68 21.60
CA LEU A 356 7.07 11.97 22.73
C LEU A 356 7.96 13.20 22.51
N ASN A 357 7.98 13.75 21.28
CA ASN A 357 8.84 14.85 20.88
C ASN A 357 10.33 14.60 21.15
N ILE A 358 10.81 13.40 20.82
CA ILE A 358 12.21 12.96 20.97
C ILE A 358 12.73 12.34 19.66
N PRO A 359 14.06 12.35 19.41
CA PRO A 359 14.66 11.51 18.39
C PRO A 359 14.51 10.02 18.73
N VAL A 360 14.12 9.23 17.72
CA VAL A 360 14.11 7.76 17.79
C VAL A 360 15.14 7.21 16.79
N LEU A 361 16.16 6.51 17.30
CA LEU A 361 17.17 5.82 16.51
C LEU A 361 16.79 4.33 16.39
N ALA A 362 16.41 3.91 15.19
CA ALA A 362 16.11 2.52 14.89
C ALA A 362 17.28 1.89 14.11
N LEU A 363 17.85 0.81 14.65
CA LEU A 363 18.85 0.05 13.92
C LEU A 363 18.18 -0.87 12.92
N SER A 364 18.82 -1.07 11.77
CA SER A 364 18.30 -1.97 10.74
C SER A 364 19.42 -2.81 10.14
N GLN A 365 19.15 -4.08 9.89
CA GLN A 365 20.10 -4.94 9.20
C GLN A 365 19.93 -4.85 7.67
N LEU A 366 21.05 -4.76 6.95
CA LEU A 366 21.04 -4.75 5.49
C LEU A 366 21.00 -6.17 4.89
N SER A 367 20.35 -6.28 3.72
CA SER A 367 20.34 -7.50 2.94
C SER A 367 21.75 -7.91 2.47
N ARG A 368 21.93 -9.20 2.14
CA ARG A 368 23.22 -9.72 1.61
C ARG A 368 23.56 -9.20 0.21
N ALA A 369 22.63 -8.53 -0.48
CA ALA A 369 22.84 -8.01 -1.83
C ALA A 369 23.97 -6.96 -1.91
N VAL A 370 24.29 -6.31 -0.79
CA VAL A 370 25.42 -5.38 -0.67
C VAL A 370 26.75 -6.07 -0.99
N GLU A 371 26.92 -7.33 -0.58
CA GLU A 371 28.17 -8.09 -0.71
C GLU A 371 28.47 -8.51 -2.16
N GLN A 372 27.44 -8.56 -3.00
CA GLN A 372 27.56 -8.93 -4.42
C GLN A 372 28.08 -7.79 -5.30
N ARG A 373 28.18 -6.57 -4.76
CA ARG A 373 28.64 -5.38 -5.49
C ARG A 373 30.12 -5.12 -5.22
N THR A 374 30.79 -4.51 -6.19
CA THR A 374 32.18 -4.06 -6.04
C THR A 374 32.26 -2.59 -6.47
N PRO A 375 32.56 -1.65 -5.55
CA PRO A 375 32.74 -1.85 -4.10
C PRO A 375 31.41 -2.12 -3.37
N GLN A 376 31.47 -2.80 -2.23
CA GLN A 376 30.34 -3.24 -1.39
C GLN A 376 29.68 -2.08 -0.59
N ILE A 377 29.51 -0.92 -1.22
CA ILE A 377 28.98 0.29 -0.56
C ILE A 377 27.44 0.23 -0.48
N PRO A 378 26.85 0.33 0.73
CA PRO A 378 25.40 0.40 0.90
C PRO A 378 24.75 1.61 0.22
N ARG A 379 23.49 1.46 -0.17
CA ARG A 379 22.63 2.45 -0.81
C ARG A 379 21.23 2.33 -0.21
N LEU A 380 20.38 3.33 -0.43
CA LEU A 380 18.95 3.28 -0.03
C LEU A 380 18.22 2.04 -0.58
N ALA A 381 18.68 1.51 -1.72
CA ALA A 381 18.18 0.27 -2.29
C ALA A 381 18.48 -1.00 -1.48
N ASP A 382 19.35 -0.95 -0.46
CA ASP A 382 19.71 -2.10 0.38
C ASP A 382 18.98 -2.14 1.71
N LEU A 383 18.52 -0.98 2.19
CA LEU A 383 17.46 -0.87 3.19
C LEU A 383 16.11 -1.30 2.61
N ARG A 384 15.97 -1.13 1.30
CA ARG A 384 14.89 -1.69 0.50
C ARG A 384 15.13 -3.19 0.29
N GLU A 385 14.39 -4.02 1.01
CA GLU A 385 14.15 -5.38 0.51
C GLU A 385 13.19 -5.39 -0.71
N SER A 386 12.75 -4.23 -1.19
CA SER A 386 11.74 -4.11 -2.25
C SER A 386 12.28 -4.23 -3.67
N GLY A 387 11.45 -4.88 -4.48
CA GLY A 387 11.65 -5.05 -5.91
C GLY A 387 11.69 -3.77 -6.71
N CYS A 388 12.16 -3.89 -7.95
CA CYS A 388 12.00 -2.88 -8.98
C CYS A 388 11.56 -3.52 -10.30
N LEU A 389 10.85 -2.77 -11.12
CA LEU A 389 10.31 -3.19 -12.42
C LEU A 389 11.13 -2.57 -13.55
N THR A 390 11.14 -3.17 -14.74
CA THR A 390 11.81 -2.54 -15.90
C THR A 390 11.00 -1.38 -16.48
N GLY A 391 11.67 -0.48 -17.19
CA GLY A 391 11.06 0.73 -17.75
C GLY A 391 9.88 0.49 -18.70
N ASP A 392 9.89 -0.62 -19.44
CA ASP A 392 8.82 -1.03 -20.36
C ASP A 392 7.55 -1.55 -19.67
N THR A 393 7.53 -1.60 -18.34
CA THR A 393 6.37 -2.03 -17.57
C THR A 393 5.21 -1.05 -17.74
N LEU A 394 4.06 -1.54 -18.18
CA LEU A 394 2.84 -0.80 -18.42
C LEU A 394 2.02 -0.62 -17.14
N ILE A 395 1.74 0.63 -16.84
CA ILE A 395 0.81 1.09 -15.82
C ILE A 395 -0.52 1.41 -16.49
N PHE A 396 -1.60 0.81 -15.96
CA PHE A 396 -2.96 1.07 -16.38
C PHE A 396 -3.50 2.25 -15.60
N ARG A 397 -3.76 3.35 -16.29
CA ARG A 397 -4.36 4.51 -15.67
C ARG A 397 -5.83 4.25 -15.34
N ALA A 398 -6.21 4.36 -14.08
CA ALA A 398 -7.58 4.13 -13.63
C ALA A 398 -8.55 5.23 -14.08
N ASP A 399 -8.04 6.46 -14.23
CA ASP A 399 -8.83 7.60 -14.69
C ASP A 399 -9.20 7.48 -16.18
N THR A 400 -8.23 7.20 -17.03
CA THR A 400 -8.31 7.36 -18.49
C THR A 400 -8.22 6.05 -19.25
N GLY A 401 -7.86 4.94 -18.61
CA GLY A 401 -7.60 3.65 -19.26
C GLY A 401 -6.31 3.55 -20.05
N LYS A 402 -5.58 4.65 -20.24
CA LYS A 402 -4.34 4.67 -21.02
C LYS A 402 -3.32 3.71 -20.41
N GLN A 403 -2.55 3.07 -21.28
CA GLN A 403 -1.40 2.26 -20.89
C GLN A 403 -0.15 3.11 -21.07
N THR A 404 0.55 3.40 -19.98
CA THR A 404 1.78 4.21 -20.02
C THR A 404 2.93 3.41 -19.41
N ARG A 405 4.12 3.51 -20.00
CA ARG A 405 5.30 2.85 -19.42
C ARG A 405 5.70 3.53 -18.12
N ILE A 406 6.18 2.77 -17.15
CA ILE A 406 6.59 3.31 -15.85
C ILE A 406 7.74 4.33 -15.99
N GLU A 407 8.62 4.15 -16.98
CA GLU A 407 9.70 5.09 -17.28
C GLU A 407 9.20 6.46 -17.74
N ASP A 408 8.11 6.50 -18.51
CA ASP A 408 7.51 7.74 -19.03
C ASP A 408 6.73 8.52 -17.94
N LEU A 409 6.49 7.86 -16.80
CA LEU A 409 5.77 8.42 -15.66
C LEU A 409 6.70 8.98 -14.58
N VAL A 410 8.02 8.86 -14.75
CA VAL A 410 8.99 9.37 -13.77
C VAL A 410 8.80 10.88 -13.56
N GLY A 411 8.72 11.28 -12.29
CA GLY A 411 8.52 12.68 -11.90
C GLY A 411 7.05 13.14 -11.89
N GLN A 412 6.09 12.30 -12.31
CA GLN A 412 4.66 12.62 -12.21
C GLN A 412 4.08 12.17 -10.85
N THR A 413 3.21 12.99 -10.25
CA THR A 413 2.65 12.78 -8.90
C THR A 413 1.12 12.65 -8.86
N ASP A 414 0.44 12.77 -10.01
CA ASP A 414 -1.03 12.66 -10.14
C ASP A 414 -1.45 11.55 -11.11
N VAL A 415 -0.70 10.44 -11.09
CA VAL A 415 -1.01 9.25 -11.87
C VAL A 415 -1.92 8.35 -11.04
N LEU A 416 -3.18 8.20 -11.47
CA LEU A 416 -4.15 7.31 -10.83
C LEU A 416 -4.00 5.90 -11.39
N ALA A 417 -3.70 4.94 -10.53
CA ALA A 417 -3.53 3.53 -10.87
C ALA A 417 -4.44 2.63 -10.02
N TYR A 418 -4.48 1.35 -10.36
CA TYR A 418 -5.22 0.35 -9.60
C TYR A 418 -4.33 -0.28 -8.53
N SER A 419 -4.91 -0.53 -7.35
CA SER A 419 -4.31 -1.23 -6.22
C SER A 419 -5.27 -2.27 -5.67
N LEU A 420 -4.76 -3.27 -4.96
CA LEU A 420 -5.50 -4.26 -4.19
C LEU A 420 -5.67 -3.75 -2.75
N ASP A 421 -6.90 -3.72 -2.26
CA ASP A 421 -7.18 -3.41 -0.84
C ASP A 421 -7.17 -4.67 0.05
N GLU A 422 -7.33 -4.47 1.35
CA GLU A 422 -7.41 -5.53 2.36
C GLU A 422 -8.60 -6.50 2.19
N ASN A 423 -9.61 -6.13 1.38
CA ASN A 423 -10.79 -6.94 1.08
C ASN A 423 -10.68 -7.64 -0.29
N TRP A 424 -9.48 -7.68 -0.87
CA TRP A 424 -9.18 -8.22 -2.19
C TRP A 424 -10.00 -7.59 -3.32
N GLN A 425 -10.36 -6.32 -3.18
CA GLN A 425 -10.98 -5.51 -4.22
C GLN A 425 -9.94 -4.66 -4.96
N ILE A 426 -10.21 -4.42 -6.23
CA ILE A 426 -9.39 -3.53 -7.07
C ILE A 426 -9.93 -2.11 -6.91
N VAL A 427 -9.12 -1.24 -6.32
CA VAL A 427 -9.47 0.15 -5.99
C VAL A 427 -8.49 1.13 -6.63
N GLU A 428 -8.90 2.39 -6.75
CA GLU A 428 -8.05 3.44 -7.32
C GLU A 428 -7.15 4.07 -6.25
N ARG A 429 -5.89 4.30 -6.60
CA ARG A 429 -4.94 5.05 -5.76
C ARG A 429 -4.01 5.89 -6.62
N LYS A 430 -3.57 7.02 -6.08
CA LYS A 430 -2.57 7.89 -6.72
C LYS A 430 -1.17 7.41 -6.38
N PHE A 431 -0.27 7.46 -7.37
CA PHE A 431 1.15 7.39 -7.08
C PHE A 431 1.61 8.70 -6.44
N SER A 432 2.31 8.63 -5.32
CA SER A 432 2.99 9.79 -4.73
C SER A 432 4.35 10.06 -5.38
N LYS A 433 5.02 9.02 -5.87
CA LYS A 433 6.33 9.13 -6.52
C LYS A 433 6.56 7.98 -7.48
N ILE A 434 7.17 8.27 -8.62
CA ILE A 434 7.68 7.28 -9.58
C ILE A 434 9.10 7.69 -9.93
N PHE A 435 10.06 6.77 -9.81
CA PHE A 435 11.48 7.10 -9.91
C PHE A 435 12.32 5.94 -10.44
N CYS A 436 13.47 6.28 -11.05
CA CYS A 436 14.46 5.31 -11.45
C CYS A 436 15.24 4.81 -10.21
N SER A 437 15.40 3.49 -10.10
CA SER A 437 16.10 2.82 -9.01
C SER A 437 17.47 2.26 -9.42
N GLY A 438 18.02 2.74 -10.55
CA GLY A 438 19.32 2.33 -11.08
C GLY A 438 19.24 1.10 -11.96
N GLU A 439 20.28 0.28 -11.97
CA GLU A 439 20.35 -0.96 -12.75
C GLU A 439 20.40 -2.17 -11.82
N LYS A 440 19.62 -3.21 -12.14
CA LYS A 440 19.55 -4.46 -11.36
C LYS A 440 19.48 -5.66 -12.30
N GLN A 441 19.90 -6.82 -11.81
CA GLN A 441 19.62 -8.11 -12.47
C GLN A 441 18.10 -8.33 -12.51
N VAL A 442 17.58 -8.60 -13.70
CA VAL A 442 16.14 -8.73 -13.98
C VAL A 442 15.79 -10.13 -14.46
N TYR A 443 14.56 -10.53 -14.13
CA TYR A 443 13.94 -11.79 -14.51
C TYR A 443 12.59 -11.51 -15.18
N GLU A 444 12.27 -12.26 -16.23
CA GLU A 444 10.95 -12.29 -16.86
C GLU A 444 10.09 -13.38 -16.22
N LEU A 445 9.01 -12.99 -15.58
CA LEU A 445 7.95 -13.87 -15.10
C LEU A 445 6.82 -13.88 -16.12
N LYS A 446 6.35 -15.08 -16.50
CA LYS A 446 5.18 -15.28 -17.37
C LYS A 446 4.15 -16.17 -16.70
N THR A 447 2.88 -15.79 -16.83
CA THR A 447 1.74 -16.54 -16.30
C THR A 447 1.04 -17.38 -17.38
N ARG A 448 0.23 -18.36 -16.97
CA ARG A 448 -0.54 -19.25 -17.84
C ARG A 448 -1.56 -18.47 -18.67
N SER A 449 -2.15 -17.43 -18.12
CA SER A 449 -3.05 -16.57 -18.91
C SER A 449 -2.29 -15.75 -19.96
N GLY A 450 -0.96 -15.64 -19.86
CA GLY A 450 -0.11 -14.94 -20.82
C GLY A 450 0.23 -13.51 -20.41
N PHE A 451 0.10 -13.14 -19.12
CA PHE A 451 0.72 -11.93 -18.62
C PHE A 451 2.23 -12.14 -18.49
N ALA A 452 3.00 -11.09 -18.72
CA ALA A 452 4.45 -11.11 -18.59
C ALA A 452 4.92 -9.82 -17.93
N ILE A 453 5.85 -9.93 -16.99
CA ILE A 453 6.45 -8.79 -16.30
C ILE A 453 7.93 -9.07 -16.06
N LYS A 454 8.72 -8.00 -16.09
CA LYS A 454 10.16 -8.06 -15.86
C LYS A 454 10.47 -7.31 -14.57
N ALA A 455 11.10 -7.99 -13.62
CA ALA A 455 11.34 -7.44 -12.31
C ALA A 455 12.69 -7.92 -11.73
N SER A 456 13.22 -7.21 -10.74
CA SER A 456 14.38 -7.67 -9.98
C SER A 456 14.06 -8.92 -9.15
N ALA A 457 15.08 -9.68 -8.78
CA ALA A 457 14.95 -10.93 -8.01
C ALA A 457 14.11 -10.78 -6.73
N ASN A 458 14.28 -9.66 -6.04
CA ASN A 458 13.60 -9.37 -4.78
C ASN A 458 12.20 -8.75 -4.96
N HIS A 459 11.64 -8.70 -6.18
CA HIS A 459 10.32 -8.08 -6.37
C HIS A 459 9.19 -8.93 -5.81
N PRO A 460 8.35 -8.40 -4.90
CA PRO A 460 7.25 -9.16 -4.33
C PRO A 460 6.07 -9.25 -5.30
N PHE A 461 5.44 -10.42 -5.34
CA PHE A 461 4.19 -10.70 -6.01
C PHE A 461 3.19 -11.29 -5.02
N TRP A 462 1.91 -10.95 -5.16
CA TRP A 462 0.88 -11.42 -4.24
C TRP A 462 0.56 -12.90 -4.52
N LYS A 463 0.91 -13.78 -3.59
CA LYS A 463 0.50 -15.20 -3.51
C LYS A 463 -0.61 -15.34 -2.46
N ALA A 464 -1.35 -16.45 -2.48
CA ALA A 464 -2.43 -16.67 -1.51
C ALA A 464 -1.93 -16.76 -0.05
N SER A 465 -0.65 -17.07 0.13
CA SER A 465 0.06 -17.07 1.41
C SER A 465 0.69 -15.71 1.78
N GLY A 466 0.49 -14.67 0.97
CA GLY A 466 1.08 -13.34 1.16
C GLY A 466 2.04 -12.92 0.05
N TRP A 467 2.72 -11.78 0.23
CA TRP A 467 3.74 -11.31 -0.70
C TRP A 467 4.95 -12.25 -0.72
N THR A 468 5.38 -12.66 -1.90
CA THR A 468 6.52 -13.57 -2.10
C THR A 468 7.45 -13.00 -3.15
N ARG A 469 8.76 -13.03 -2.90
CA ARG A 469 9.77 -12.48 -3.82
C ARG A 469 9.89 -13.31 -5.09
N LEU A 470 10.25 -12.67 -6.20
CA LEU A 470 10.41 -13.35 -7.49
C LEU A 470 11.39 -14.53 -7.41
N ASP A 471 12.50 -14.40 -6.69
CA ASP A 471 13.50 -15.44 -6.52
C ASP A 471 13.06 -16.63 -5.64
N GLU A 472 11.99 -16.46 -4.87
CA GLU A 472 11.37 -17.51 -4.07
C GLU A 472 10.21 -18.21 -4.80
N LEU A 473 9.66 -17.56 -5.83
CA LEU A 473 8.58 -18.13 -6.64
C LEU A 473 9.07 -19.27 -7.52
N LYS A 474 8.20 -20.27 -7.68
CA LYS A 474 8.45 -21.44 -8.54
C LYS A 474 7.44 -21.53 -9.66
N VAL A 475 7.84 -22.14 -10.78
CA VAL A 475 6.89 -22.53 -11.84
C VAL A 475 5.83 -23.46 -11.24
N GLY A 476 4.56 -23.16 -11.47
CA GLY A 476 3.40 -23.81 -10.85
C GLY A 476 2.80 -23.06 -9.65
N ASP A 477 3.52 -22.09 -9.07
CA ASP A 477 2.92 -21.18 -8.08
C ASP A 477 1.87 -20.27 -8.72
N HIS A 478 0.93 -19.79 -7.91
CA HIS A 478 -0.15 -18.91 -8.37
C HIS A 478 0.00 -17.50 -7.79
N ILE A 479 -0.10 -16.48 -8.64
CA ILE A 479 -0.03 -15.08 -8.26
C ILE A 479 -1.31 -14.34 -8.64
N ALA A 480 -1.62 -13.26 -7.94
CA ALA A 480 -2.86 -12.54 -8.15
C ALA A 480 -2.82 -11.59 -9.35
N THR A 481 -3.91 -11.62 -10.12
CA THR A 481 -4.18 -10.75 -11.25
C THR A 481 -5.61 -10.22 -11.13
N PRO A 482 -5.90 -8.97 -11.54
CA PRO A 482 -7.24 -8.39 -11.41
C PRO A 482 -8.25 -9.09 -12.33
N LYS A 483 -9.45 -9.42 -11.83
CA LYS A 483 -10.51 -10.06 -12.64
C LYS A 483 -11.13 -9.09 -13.66
N GLU A 484 -11.27 -7.83 -13.27
CA GLU A 484 -11.84 -6.76 -14.09
C GLU A 484 -11.13 -5.43 -13.79
N LEU A 485 -10.99 -4.58 -14.80
CA LEU A 485 -10.43 -3.23 -14.67
C LEU A 485 -11.45 -2.21 -15.16
N THR A 486 -12.07 -1.48 -14.23
CA THR A 486 -13.13 -0.51 -14.52
C THR A 486 -12.58 0.90 -14.56
N ILE A 487 -12.87 1.62 -15.65
CA ILE A 487 -12.48 3.03 -15.81
C ILE A 487 -13.64 3.92 -15.38
N ASN A 488 -13.35 4.89 -14.53
CA ASN A 488 -14.36 5.81 -14.01
C ASN A 488 -14.55 7.08 -14.87
N ARG A 489 -13.55 7.50 -15.66
CA ARG A 489 -13.61 8.71 -16.49
C ARG A 489 -13.24 8.43 -17.96
N PRO A 490 -14.07 7.64 -18.69
CA PRO A 490 -13.78 7.32 -20.09
C PRO A 490 -13.77 8.56 -20.99
N GLN A 491 -12.82 8.62 -21.92
CA GLN A 491 -12.75 9.64 -22.96
C GLN A 491 -13.31 9.07 -24.27
N ASN A 492 -14.49 9.58 -24.64
CA ASN A 492 -15.22 9.17 -25.82
C ASN A 492 -14.90 10.13 -26.99
N GLU A 493 -13.63 10.18 -27.39
CA GLU A 493 -13.19 11.09 -28.45
C GLU A 493 -13.45 10.56 -29.87
N MET A 494 -13.52 9.23 -30.06
CA MET A 494 -13.76 8.63 -31.39
C MET A 494 -15.25 8.39 -31.64
N SER A 495 -15.76 8.81 -32.79
CA SER A 495 -17.11 8.50 -33.26
C SER A 495 -17.31 6.99 -33.51
N GLU A 496 -18.57 6.57 -33.64
CA GLU A 496 -18.92 5.17 -33.92
C GLU A 496 -18.31 4.71 -35.25
N ASP A 497 -18.45 5.53 -36.30
CA ASP A 497 -17.89 5.23 -37.62
C ASP A 497 -16.34 5.14 -37.59
N GLU A 498 -15.67 6.00 -36.81
CA GLU A 498 -14.20 5.92 -36.62
C GLU A 498 -13.77 4.62 -35.95
N VAL A 499 -14.51 4.21 -34.92
CA VAL A 499 -14.27 2.95 -34.20
C VAL A 499 -14.44 1.76 -35.13
N ILE A 500 -15.51 1.73 -35.92
CA ILE A 500 -15.81 0.67 -36.89
C ILE A 500 -14.70 0.60 -37.94
N LEU A 501 -14.39 1.74 -38.57
CA LEU A 501 -13.39 1.80 -39.63
C LEU A 501 -12.02 1.37 -39.11
N LEU A 502 -11.60 1.84 -37.93
CA LEU A 502 -10.33 1.45 -37.33
C LEU A 502 -10.26 -0.06 -37.10
N ALA A 503 -11.31 -0.65 -36.51
CA ALA A 503 -11.35 -2.08 -36.20
C ALA A 503 -11.17 -2.95 -37.46
N HIS A 504 -11.86 -2.60 -38.55
CA HIS A 504 -11.74 -3.31 -39.82
C HIS A 504 -10.38 -3.10 -40.51
N LEU A 505 -9.81 -1.89 -40.45
CA LEU A 505 -8.50 -1.61 -41.04
C LEU A 505 -7.35 -2.28 -40.26
N LEU A 506 -7.46 -2.38 -38.93
CA LEU A 506 -6.50 -3.10 -38.09
C LEU A 506 -6.56 -4.62 -38.31
N GLY A 507 -7.71 -5.21 -38.59
CA GLY A 507 -7.83 -6.61 -38.99
C GLY A 507 -7.38 -6.86 -40.43
N ASP A 508 -8.35 -7.03 -41.35
CA ASP A 508 -8.09 -7.40 -42.75
C ASP A 508 -7.73 -6.22 -43.67
N GLY A 509 -7.58 -5.00 -43.13
CA GLY A 509 -7.21 -3.83 -43.93
C GLY A 509 -5.75 -3.86 -44.40
N CYS A 510 -5.54 -3.50 -45.66
CA CYS A 510 -4.21 -3.20 -46.20
C CYS A 510 -3.86 -1.74 -45.92
N ILE A 511 -2.94 -1.54 -44.98
CA ILE A 511 -2.49 -0.22 -44.53
C ILE A 511 -1.01 0.03 -44.82
N LEU A 512 -0.37 -0.72 -45.73
CA LEU A 512 1.06 -0.61 -46.03
C LEU A 512 1.44 0.74 -46.66
N PRO A 513 2.58 1.37 -46.30
CA PRO A 513 2.96 2.72 -46.75
C PRO A 513 2.86 2.96 -48.27
N ASN A 514 3.23 1.95 -49.07
CA ASN A 514 3.30 2.04 -50.53
C ASN A 514 2.13 1.35 -51.25
N GLN A 515 1.04 1.04 -50.55
CA GLN A 515 -0.15 0.42 -51.12
C GLN A 515 -1.37 1.34 -50.98
N PRO A 516 -2.38 1.23 -51.85
CA PRO A 516 -3.65 1.93 -51.65
C PRO A 516 -4.38 1.37 -50.43
N TYR A 517 -5.11 2.21 -49.70
CA TYR A 517 -6.00 1.73 -48.64
C TYR A 517 -7.11 0.88 -49.27
N HIS A 518 -7.16 -0.37 -48.87
CA HIS A 518 -8.24 -1.27 -49.26
C HIS A 518 -8.52 -2.28 -48.16
N TYR A 519 -9.76 -2.78 -48.16
CA TYR A 519 -10.23 -3.79 -47.24
C TYR A 519 -10.86 -4.94 -48.03
N THR A 520 -10.65 -6.16 -47.54
CA THR A 520 -11.14 -7.38 -48.19
C THR A 520 -11.92 -8.24 -47.24
N SER A 521 -13.07 -8.75 -47.67
CA SER A 521 -13.85 -9.67 -46.85
C SER A 521 -14.73 -10.59 -47.71
N ALA A 522 -14.97 -11.80 -47.21
CA ALA A 522 -15.96 -12.72 -47.78
C ALA A 522 -17.41 -12.32 -47.40
N ASP A 523 -17.57 -11.37 -46.48
CA ASP A 523 -18.85 -10.85 -46.06
C ASP A 523 -19.11 -9.45 -46.64
N GLU A 524 -20.14 -9.34 -47.47
CA GLU A 524 -20.57 -8.09 -48.09
C GLU A 524 -21.00 -7.05 -47.04
N ARG A 525 -21.52 -7.46 -45.87
CA ARG A 525 -21.88 -6.53 -44.80
C ARG A 525 -20.67 -5.78 -44.25
N ASN A 526 -19.54 -6.47 -44.08
CA ASN A 526 -18.28 -5.85 -43.65
C ASN A 526 -17.76 -4.84 -44.68
N ILE A 527 -17.95 -5.14 -45.97
CA ILE A 527 -17.56 -4.23 -47.05
C ILE A 527 -18.40 -2.95 -47.05
N LYS A 528 -19.72 -3.10 -46.91
CA LYS A 528 -20.65 -1.98 -46.88
C LYS A 528 -20.38 -1.08 -45.68
N VAL A 529 -20.21 -1.64 -44.49
CA VAL A 529 -19.95 -0.82 -43.29
C VAL A 529 -18.62 -0.07 -43.39
N VAL A 530 -17.55 -0.70 -43.91
CA VAL A 530 -16.27 -0.02 -44.13
C VAL A 530 -16.39 1.10 -45.17
N ALA A 531 -17.11 0.86 -46.27
CA ALA A 531 -17.36 1.85 -47.29
C ALA A 531 -18.14 3.04 -46.74
N GLU A 532 -19.26 2.79 -46.04
CA GLU A 532 -20.12 3.80 -45.45
C GLU A 532 -19.40 4.64 -44.39
N SER A 533 -18.68 4.01 -43.46
CA SER A 533 -17.92 4.72 -42.44
C SER A 533 -16.80 5.57 -43.06
N ALA A 534 -16.06 5.05 -44.04
CA ALA A 534 -15.02 5.83 -44.73
C ALA A 534 -15.60 7.04 -45.50
N SER A 535 -16.76 6.88 -46.15
CA SER A 535 -17.45 7.98 -46.82
C SER A 535 -17.88 9.07 -45.83
N LYS A 536 -18.46 8.69 -44.69
CA LYS A 536 -18.94 9.65 -43.69
C LYS A 536 -17.82 10.45 -43.02
N ILE A 537 -16.69 9.79 -42.74
CA ILE A 537 -15.59 10.43 -42.01
C ILE A 537 -14.72 11.30 -42.94
N PHE A 538 -14.48 10.84 -44.17
CA PHE A 538 -13.45 11.43 -45.03
C PHE A 538 -13.93 11.91 -46.40
N ASP A 539 -15.24 11.86 -46.67
CA ASP A 539 -15.83 12.15 -48.00
C ASP A 539 -15.18 11.30 -49.14
N ILE A 540 -14.69 10.12 -48.79
CA ILE A 540 -14.13 9.15 -49.73
C ILE A 540 -15.27 8.56 -50.54
N LYS A 541 -15.08 8.41 -51.86
CA LYS A 541 -15.99 7.62 -52.73
C LYS A 541 -15.43 6.20 -52.89
N PRO A 542 -15.90 5.19 -52.13
CA PRO A 542 -15.29 3.87 -52.13
C PRO A 542 -15.60 3.11 -53.41
N LYS A 543 -14.62 2.38 -53.95
CA LYS A 543 -14.82 1.51 -55.12
C LYS A 543 -14.93 0.05 -54.67
N ILE A 544 -16.13 -0.52 -54.75
CA ILE A 544 -16.38 -1.93 -54.40
C ILE A 544 -16.23 -2.81 -55.64
N VAL A 545 -15.48 -3.90 -55.52
CA VAL A 545 -15.24 -4.88 -56.58
C VAL A 545 -15.52 -6.29 -56.06
N LYS A 546 -16.46 -6.99 -56.69
CA LYS A 546 -16.76 -8.40 -56.40
C LYS A 546 -15.74 -9.30 -57.08
N GLN A 547 -15.12 -10.21 -56.32
CA GLN A 547 -14.31 -11.31 -56.83
C GLN A 547 -15.08 -12.64 -56.67
N LYS A 548 -14.48 -13.78 -57.05
CA LYS A 548 -15.15 -15.09 -57.00
C LYS A 548 -15.77 -15.40 -55.63
N ASN A 549 -14.97 -15.34 -54.55
CA ASN A 549 -15.39 -15.75 -53.19
C ASN A 549 -15.28 -14.62 -52.15
N TRP A 550 -14.85 -13.43 -52.54
CA TRP A 550 -14.66 -12.29 -51.64
C TRP A 550 -14.94 -10.98 -52.36
N TRP A 551 -14.94 -9.90 -51.60
CA TRP A 551 -15.17 -8.54 -52.07
C TRP A 551 -13.97 -7.67 -51.68
N HIS A 552 -13.63 -6.72 -52.53
CA HIS A 552 -12.66 -5.67 -52.25
C HIS A 552 -13.39 -4.33 -52.16
N VAL A 553 -13.00 -3.49 -51.20
CA VAL A 553 -13.30 -2.06 -51.24
C VAL A 553 -11.99 -1.27 -51.26
N TYR A 554 -11.84 -0.45 -52.28
CA TYR A 554 -10.75 0.54 -52.35
C TYR A 554 -11.24 1.85 -51.77
N LEU A 555 -10.50 2.37 -50.79
CA LEU A 555 -10.76 3.66 -50.16
C LEU A 555 -9.88 4.69 -50.86
N THR A 556 -10.38 5.21 -51.99
CA THR A 556 -9.64 6.16 -52.83
C THR A 556 -9.65 7.56 -52.24
N SER A 557 -8.52 8.27 -52.33
CA SER A 557 -8.44 9.66 -51.85
C SER A 557 -9.50 10.54 -52.54
N PRO A 558 -10.17 11.44 -51.81
CA PRO A 558 -11.15 12.36 -52.40
C PRO A 558 -10.50 13.46 -53.25
N TYR A 559 -9.16 13.58 -53.19
CA TYR A 559 -8.38 14.56 -53.94
C TYR A 559 -7.11 13.95 -54.54
N ARG A 560 -6.47 14.68 -55.47
CA ARG A 560 -5.19 14.29 -56.05
C ARG A 560 -4.08 14.41 -54.99
N LEU A 561 -3.36 13.32 -54.76
CA LEU A 561 -2.18 13.30 -53.89
C LEU A 561 -1.01 14.00 -54.59
N THR A 562 -0.35 14.94 -53.91
CA THR A 562 0.81 15.70 -54.39
C THR A 562 1.88 15.76 -53.28
N HIS A 563 3.05 16.32 -53.56
CA HIS A 563 4.04 16.55 -52.50
C HIS A 563 3.40 17.36 -51.35
N GLY A 564 3.52 16.86 -50.11
CA GLY A 564 2.89 17.47 -48.92
C GLY A 564 1.41 17.14 -48.68
N LYS A 565 0.67 16.56 -49.64
CA LYS A 565 -0.74 16.14 -49.45
C LYS A 565 -0.85 14.62 -49.33
N ARG A 566 -1.12 14.14 -48.11
CA ARG A 566 -1.29 12.71 -47.81
C ARG A 566 -2.75 12.28 -47.91
N HIS A 567 -2.99 10.96 -47.90
CA HIS A 567 -4.33 10.40 -47.84
C HIS A 567 -5.01 10.78 -46.51
N PRO A 568 -6.32 11.11 -46.47
CA PRO A 568 -6.99 11.53 -45.22
C PRO A 568 -6.91 10.47 -44.10
N ILE A 569 -7.05 9.19 -44.45
CA ILE A 569 -6.83 8.07 -43.50
C ILE A 569 -5.40 8.08 -42.94
N THR A 570 -4.38 8.49 -43.71
CA THR A 570 -3.00 8.57 -43.21
C THR A 570 -2.83 9.70 -42.20
N GLU A 571 -3.44 10.86 -42.43
CA GLU A 571 -3.45 11.96 -41.46
C GLU A 571 -4.24 11.59 -40.18
N TRP A 572 -5.34 10.85 -40.34
CA TRP A 572 -6.09 10.31 -39.22
C TRP A 572 -5.28 9.30 -38.40
N TYR A 573 -4.59 8.35 -39.05
CA TYR A 573 -3.68 7.44 -38.36
C TYR A 573 -2.62 8.19 -37.54
N LYS A 574 -2.02 9.23 -38.13
CA LYS A 574 -1.06 10.10 -37.46
C LYS A 574 -1.68 10.80 -36.23
N SER A 575 -2.93 11.27 -36.32
CA SER A 575 -3.63 11.89 -35.18
C SER A 575 -4.06 10.90 -34.08
N LEU A 576 -4.12 9.60 -34.42
CA LEU A 576 -4.29 8.50 -33.47
C LEU A 576 -2.96 8.02 -32.86
N GLY A 577 -1.82 8.54 -33.32
CA GLY A 577 -0.49 8.16 -32.85
C GLY A 577 0.00 6.81 -33.40
N ILE A 578 -0.57 6.32 -34.50
CA ILE A 578 -0.17 5.06 -35.15
C ILE A 578 0.23 5.30 -36.59
N GLU A 579 1.08 4.43 -37.14
CA GLU A 579 1.55 4.54 -38.51
C GLU A 579 1.01 3.44 -39.43
N ARG A 580 1.26 3.60 -40.73
CA ARG A 580 1.01 2.60 -41.75
C ARG A 580 1.98 1.43 -41.57
N ALA A 581 1.48 0.28 -41.14
CA ALA A 581 2.31 -0.82 -40.66
C ALA A 581 2.02 -2.16 -41.34
N HIS A 582 2.99 -3.08 -41.30
CA HIS A 582 2.74 -4.48 -41.67
C HIS A 582 1.87 -5.19 -40.63
N SER A 583 1.30 -6.35 -40.97
CA SER A 583 0.38 -7.08 -40.08
C SER A 583 0.98 -7.47 -38.72
N TRP A 584 2.30 -7.65 -38.64
CA TRP A 584 3.02 -7.99 -37.40
C TRP A 584 3.45 -6.78 -36.57
N GLU A 585 3.31 -5.57 -37.11
CA GLU A 585 3.62 -4.28 -36.48
C GLU A 585 2.36 -3.51 -36.06
N LYS A 586 1.16 -4.02 -36.40
CA LYS A 586 -0.10 -3.35 -36.04
C LYS A 586 -0.25 -3.26 -34.52
N GLU A 587 -0.71 -2.11 -34.05
CA GLU A 587 -1.01 -1.86 -32.64
C GLU A 587 -2.36 -1.14 -32.49
N ILE A 588 -2.95 -1.22 -31.30
CA ILE A 588 -4.18 -0.49 -30.98
C ILE A 588 -3.79 0.89 -30.43
N PRO A 589 -4.32 2.00 -30.99
CA PRO A 589 -3.99 3.33 -30.53
C PRO A 589 -4.50 3.57 -29.10
N GLN A 590 -3.77 4.39 -28.32
CA GLN A 590 -4.10 4.69 -26.92
C GLN A 590 -5.52 5.25 -26.75
N LYS A 591 -6.05 5.98 -27.74
CA LYS A 591 -7.42 6.50 -27.72
C LYS A 591 -8.48 5.41 -27.57
N VAL A 592 -8.24 4.19 -28.07
CA VAL A 592 -9.18 3.06 -27.93
C VAL A 592 -9.25 2.57 -26.49
N PHE A 593 -8.13 2.58 -25.77
CA PHE A 593 -8.09 2.17 -24.36
C PHE A 593 -8.90 3.12 -23.46
N SER A 594 -9.04 4.38 -23.86
CA SER A 594 -9.82 5.39 -23.15
C SER A 594 -11.32 5.40 -23.45
N LEU A 595 -11.80 4.64 -24.43
CA LEU A 595 -13.22 4.63 -24.81
C LEU A 595 -14.13 4.13 -23.68
N GLY A 596 -15.37 4.61 -23.63
CA GLY A 596 -16.41 4.02 -22.78
C GLY A 596 -16.78 2.60 -23.23
N ASN A 597 -17.32 1.77 -22.32
CA ASN A 597 -17.61 0.36 -22.58
C ASN A 597 -18.51 0.13 -23.81
N LYS A 598 -19.44 1.05 -24.12
CA LYS A 598 -20.29 0.96 -25.31
C LYS A 598 -19.50 1.03 -26.62
N ARG A 599 -18.64 2.05 -26.78
CA ARG A 599 -17.80 2.21 -27.98
C ARG A 599 -16.71 1.16 -28.04
N LEU A 600 -16.12 0.80 -26.90
CA LEU A 600 -15.14 -0.29 -26.84
C LEU A 600 -15.75 -1.64 -27.25
N ALA A 601 -16.99 -1.93 -26.84
CA ALA A 601 -17.69 -3.14 -27.26
C ALA A 601 -17.91 -3.14 -28.78
N SER A 602 -18.28 -1.99 -29.37
CA SER A 602 -18.39 -1.85 -30.82
C SER A 602 -17.05 -2.09 -31.53
N PHE A 603 -15.97 -1.49 -31.03
CA PHE A 603 -14.61 -1.71 -31.55
C PHE A 603 -14.26 -3.21 -31.57
N LEU A 604 -14.41 -3.89 -30.44
CA LEU A 604 -14.09 -5.32 -30.33
C LEU A 604 -15.03 -6.19 -31.19
N ARG A 605 -16.31 -5.84 -31.30
CA ARG A 605 -17.30 -6.53 -32.15
C ARG A 605 -16.89 -6.52 -33.61
N HIS A 606 -16.50 -5.35 -34.12
CA HIS A 606 -16.04 -5.19 -35.50
C HIS A 606 -14.66 -5.80 -35.72
N LEU A 607 -13.76 -5.68 -34.74
CA LEU A 607 -12.43 -6.31 -34.81
C LEU A 607 -12.58 -7.85 -34.89
N TRP A 608 -13.47 -8.45 -34.11
CA TRP A 608 -13.71 -9.90 -34.15
C TRP A 608 -14.34 -10.38 -35.47
N SER A 609 -14.93 -9.48 -36.25
CA SER A 609 -15.53 -9.81 -37.55
C SER A 609 -14.49 -10.11 -38.62
N THR A 610 -13.26 -9.62 -38.40
CA THR A 610 -12.06 -9.86 -39.23
C THR A 610 -11.43 -11.22 -38.86
N ASP A 611 -10.25 -11.20 -38.24
CA ASP A 611 -9.45 -12.36 -37.81
C ASP A 611 -10.01 -13.11 -36.58
N GLY A 612 -11.23 -12.80 -36.14
CA GLY A 612 -11.90 -13.49 -35.04
C GLY A 612 -12.58 -14.78 -35.49
N ASN A 613 -12.46 -15.85 -34.71
CA ASN A 613 -13.18 -17.11 -34.88
C ASN A 613 -14.29 -17.22 -33.84
N ILE A 614 -15.47 -17.61 -34.31
CA ILE A 614 -16.61 -18.04 -33.48
C ILE A 614 -17.18 -19.28 -34.16
N SER A 615 -16.97 -20.45 -33.56
CA SER A 615 -17.40 -21.72 -34.14
C SER A 615 -17.82 -22.71 -33.07
N GLN A 616 -18.71 -23.63 -33.44
CA GLN A 616 -19.04 -24.78 -32.60
C GLN A 616 -17.88 -25.77 -32.61
N LYS A 617 -17.53 -26.28 -31.42
CA LYS A 617 -16.51 -27.30 -31.21
C LYS A 617 -17.21 -28.61 -30.86
N LEU A 618 -17.25 -29.53 -31.83
CA LEU A 618 -17.71 -30.91 -31.65
C LEU A 618 -16.52 -31.75 -31.19
N LEU A 619 -16.39 -31.98 -29.88
CA LEU A 619 -15.42 -32.94 -29.35
C LEU A 619 -16.07 -34.32 -29.34
N ARG A 620 -15.46 -35.32 -30.01
CA ARG A 620 -15.93 -36.72 -29.99
C ARG A 620 -16.15 -37.16 -28.52
N GLY A 621 -17.38 -37.51 -28.17
CA GLY A 621 -17.75 -38.00 -26.82
C GLY A 621 -17.88 -36.94 -25.71
N ARG A 622 -17.86 -35.62 -26.00
CA ARG A 622 -18.10 -34.55 -25.00
C ARG A 622 -19.24 -33.62 -25.41
N LYS A 623 -19.84 -32.92 -24.43
CA LYS A 623 -20.90 -31.89 -24.62
C LYS A 623 -20.45 -30.82 -25.63
N SER A 624 -21.40 -30.25 -26.39
CA SER A 624 -21.16 -29.13 -27.33
C SER A 624 -20.39 -28.01 -26.63
N SER A 625 -19.40 -27.42 -27.27
CA SER A 625 -18.58 -26.32 -26.72
C SER A 625 -18.36 -25.25 -27.80
N ALA A 626 -17.99 -24.02 -27.42
CA ALA A 626 -17.67 -22.94 -28.36
C ALA A 626 -16.15 -22.73 -28.46
N ALA A 627 -15.66 -22.45 -29.66
CA ALA A 627 -14.32 -21.94 -29.90
C ALA A 627 -14.40 -20.46 -30.28
N ILE A 628 -14.03 -19.60 -29.34
CA ILE A 628 -14.00 -18.15 -29.50
C ILE A 628 -12.56 -17.67 -29.31
N TYR A 629 -11.93 -17.18 -30.38
CA TYR A 629 -10.59 -16.60 -30.29
C TYR A 629 -10.37 -15.52 -31.34
N TYR A 630 -9.45 -14.59 -31.08
CA TYR A 630 -8.96 -13.62 -32.06
C TYR A 630 -7.52 -13.97 -32.45
N ALA A 631 -7.21 -14.01 -33.75
CA ALA A 631 -5.88 -14.37 -34.24
C ALA A 631 -5.14 -13.14 -34.79
N SER A 632 -3.86 -12.99 -34.48
CA SER A 632 -3.03 -11.93 -35.06
C SER A 632 -1.58 -12.41 -35.26
N THR A 633 -0.87 -11.79 -36.20
CA THR A 633 0.59 -11.93 -36.33
C THR A 633 1.36 -10.87 -35.55
N SER A 634 0.66 -9.84 -35.03
CA SER A 634 1.19 -8.86 -34.10
C SER A 634 0.94 -9.30 -32.66
N ARG A 635 2.03 -9.43 -31.89
CA ARG A 635 1.97 -9.74 -30.47
C ARG A 635 1.35 -8.59 -29.67
N GLN A 636 1.73 -7.36 -29.97
CA GLN A 636 1.22 -6.15 -29.31
C GLN A 636 -0.29 -6.00 -29.51
N LEU A 637 -0.80 -6.30 -30.71
CA LEU A 637 -2.23 -6.29 -30.99
C LEU A 637 -2.97 -7.35 -30.16
N ALA A 638 -2.43 -8.57 -30.07
CA ALA A 638 -3.02 -9.65 -29.28
C ALA A 638 -3.03 -9.32 -27.77
N GLU A 639 -1.94 -8.77 -27.23
CA GLU A 639 -1.83 -8.32 -25.84
C GLU A 639 -2.82 -7.17 -25.56
N SER A 640 -2.91 -6.19 -26.47
CA SER A 640 -3.88 -5.09 -26.37
C SER A 640 -5.33 -5.59 -26.34
N VAL A 641 -5.70 -6.53 -27.21
CA VAL A 641 -7.04 -7.14 -27.21
C VAL A 641 -7.31 -7.87 -25.90
N LYS A 642 -6.34 -8.62 -25.37
CA LYS A 642 -6.45 -9.27 -24.05
C LYS A 642 -6.74 -8.25 -22.95
N TYR A 643 -6.03 -7.13 -22.91
CA TYR A 643 -6.26 -6.08 -21.92
C TYR A 643 -7.62 -5.39 -22.08
N LEU A 644 -8.08 -5.13 -23.31
CA LEU A 644 -9.41 -4.55 -23.55
C LEU A 644 -10.55 -5.50 -23.11
N LEU A 645 -10.38 -6.82 -23.27
CA LEU A 645 -11.34 -7.80 -22.76
C LEU A 645 -11.46 -7.80 -21.23
N MET A 646 -10.38 -7.47 -20.50
CA MET A 646 -10.43 -7.36 -19.04
C MET A 646 -11.36 -6.26 -18.56
N ARG A 647 -11.61 -5.22 -19.37
CA ARG A 647 -12.58 -4.15 -19.05
C ARG A 647 -14.04 -4.61 -19.01
N PHE A 648 -14.32 -5.82 -19.51
CA PHE A 648 -15.64 -6.44 -19.46
C PHE A 648 -15.69 -7.64 -18.49
N GLY A 649 -14.63 -7.85 -17.71
CA GLY A 649 -14.45 -9.05 -16.89
C GLY A 649 -14.37 -10.33 -17.72
N ILE A 650 -13.86 -10.24 -18.96
CA ILE A 650 -13.68 -11.37 -19.88
C ILE A 650 -12.22 -11.82 -19.83
N ARG A 651 -12.00 -12.99 -19.24
CA ARG A 651 -10.68 -13.62 -19.20
C ARG A 651 -10.35 -14.24 -20.56
N SER A 652 -9.09 -14.09 -20.95
CA SER A 652 -8.56 -14.69 -22.17
C SER A 652 -7.11 -15.13 -21.99
N VAL A 653 -6.72 -16.14 -22.78
CA VAL A 653 -5.39 -16.75 -22.80
C VAL A 653 -4.74 -16.54 -24.16
N ILE A 654 -3.50 -16.06 -24.20
CA ILE A 654 -2.75 -15.95 -25.44
C ILE A 654 -2.03 -17.28 -25.72
N ARG A 655 -2.24 -17.85 -26.91
CA ARG A 655 -1.54 -19.04 -27.39
C ARG A 655 -0.74 -18.73 -28.64
N GLU A 656 0.50 -19.19 -28.67
CA GLU A 656 1.35 -19.12 -29.85
C GLU A 656 1.11 -20.33 -30.75
N GLN A 657 0.83 -20.10 -32.03
CA GLN A 657 0.77 -21.15 -33.05
C GLN A 657 1.80 -20.88 -34.14
N LYS A 658 2.71 -21.84 -34.33
CA LYS A 658 3.71 -21.82 -35.40
C LYS A 658 3.34 -22.84 -36.47
N LYS A 659 3.06 -22.37 -37.69
CA LYS A 659 2.91 -23.23 -38.88
C LYS A 659 4.21 -23.21 -39.69
N LYS A 660 4.54 -24.32 -40.36
CA LYS A 660 5.73 -24.44 -41.22
C LYS A 660 5.68 -23.37 -42.31
N ASN A 661 6.74 -22.55 -42.44
CA ASN A 661 6.86 -21.41 -43.38
C ASN A 661 5.95 -20.19 -43.11
N TYR A 662 5.31 -20.11 -41.93
CA TYR A 662 4.53 -18.93 -41.52
C TYR A 662 5.09 -18.29 -40.26
N ARG A 663 4.82 -16.99 -40.08
CA ARG A 663 5.09 -16.28 -38.81
C ARG A 663 4.29 -16.90 -37.67
N ILE A 664 4.77 -16.68 -36.44
CA ILE A 664 4.02 -17.05 -35.24
C ILE A 664 2.70 -16.27 -35.24
N CYS A 665 1.61 -16.99 -35.03
CA CYS A 665 0.29 -16.41 -34.85
C CYS A 665 -0.07 -16.47 -33.37
N TYR A 666 -0.40 -15.32 -32.80
CA TYR A 666 -0.87 -15.15 -31.43
C TYR A 666 -2.40 -15.21 -31.42
N GLN A 667 -2.96 -16.18 -30.71
CA GLN A 667 -4.40 -16.36 -30.59
C GLN A 667 -4.88 -16.01 -29.18
N VAL A 668 -5.77 -15.03 -29.07
CA VAL A 668 -6.42 -14.64 -27.82
C VAL A 668 -7.67 -15.49 -27.63
N HIS A 669 -7.58 -16.57 -26.87
CA HIS A 669 -8.67 -17.53 -26.63
C HIS A 669 -9.54 -17.10 -25.45
N ILE A 670 -10.86 -17.05 -25.65
CA ILE A 670 -11.84 -16.88 -24.58
C ILE A 670 -12.32 -18.27 -24.15
N GLN A 671 -11.98 -18.64 -22.92
CA GLN A 671 -12.22 -19.97 -22.37
C GLN A 671 -13.16 -19.91 -21.17
N GLY A 672 -13.90 -20.99 -20.95
CA GLY A 672 -14.90 -21.07 -19.89
C GLY A 672 -16.26 -20.53 -20.31
N LYS A 673 -17.33 -21.23 -19.90
CA LYS A 673 -18.72 -20.89 -20.24
C LYS A 673 -19.04 -19.42 -19.91
N GLU A 674 -18.69 -18.98 -18.71
CA GLU A 674 -19.03 -17.65 -18.20
C GLU A 674 -18.41 -16.53 -19.05
N HIS A 675 -17.11 -16.62 -19.34
CA HIS A 675 -16.42 -15.62 -20.16
C HIS A 675 -16.87 -15.65 -21.62
N GLN A 676 -17.16 -16.84 -22.17
CA GLN A 676 -17.72 -16.98 -23.52
C GLN A 676 -19.12 -16.35 -23.61
N LEU A 677 -19.99 -16.59 -22.62
CA LEU A 677 -21.30 -15.94 -22.55
C LEU A 677 -21.20 -14.43 -22.36
N LYS A 678 -20.31 -13.94 -21.47
CA LYS A 678 -20.04 -12.50 -21.31
C LYS A 678 -19.62 -11.88 -22.63
N PHE A 679 -18.72 -12.52 -23.38
CA PHE A 679 -18.29 -12.04 -24.70
C PHE A 679 -19.45 -11.98 -25.69
N LEU A 680 -20.19 -13.08 -25.87
CA LEU A 680 -21.27 -13.15 -26.85
C LEU A 680 -22.40 -12.15 -26.54
N LYS A 681 -22.73 -11.95 -25.25
CA LYS A 681 -23.80 -11.04 -24.82
C LYS A 681 -23.39 -9.57 -24.79
N LYS A 682 -22.16 -9.23 -24.34
CA LYS A 682 -21.73 -7.83 -24.19
C LYS A 682 -21.04 -7.26 -25.43
N ILE A 683 -20.36 -8.09 -26.23
CA ILE A 683 -19.54 -7.66 -27.38
C ILE A 683 -20.11 -8.25 -28.67
N GLY A 684 -20.24 -9.57 -28.74
CA GLY A 684 -20.72 -10.27 -29.93
C GLY A 684 -19.77 -10.17 -31.13
N VAL A 685 -20.32 -10.33 -32.33
CA VAL A 685 -19.61 -10.21 -33.61
C VAL A 685 -20.53 -9.53 -34.63
N PHE A 686 -19.96 -8.90 -35.64
CA PHE A 686 -20.70 -8.30 -36.74
C PHE A 686 -20.61 -9.18 -38.00
N GLY A 687 -21.62 -9.08 -38.87
CA GLY A 687 -21.67 -9.80 -40.15
C GLY A 687 -22.22 -11.22 -40.06
N LYS A 688 -21.87 -12.09 -41.02
CA LYS A 688 -22.40 -13.45 -41.20
C LYS A 688 -22.22 -14.34 -39.97
N LYS A 689 -21.20 -14.10 -39.15
CA LYS A 689 -20.90 -14.86 -37.93
C LYS A 689 -21.89 -14.60 -36.80
N GLU A 690 -22.70 -13.54 -36.88
CA GLU A 690 -23.70 -13.15 -35.87
C GLU A 690 -24.75 -14.25 -35.65
N LYS A 691 -25.25 -14.88 -36.73
CA LYS A 691 -26.21 -16.00 -36.62
C LYS A 691 -25.66 -17.21 -35.85
N ILE A 692 -24.34 -17.38 -35.83
CA ILE A 692 -23.68 -18.46 -35.08
C ILE A 692 -23.62 -18.09 -33.59
N ALA A 693 -23.43 -16.81 -33.27
CA ALA A 693 -23.34 -16.31 -31.91
C ALA A 693 -24.61 -16.62 -31.10
N ASP A 694 -25.79 -16.32 -31.64
CA ASP A 694 -27.08 -16.59 -30.96
C ASP A 694 -27.25 -18.06 -30.62
N ARG A 695 -26.98 -18.94 -31.60
CA ARG A 695 -27.04 -20.39 -31.40
C ARG A 695 -26.05 -20.87 -30.33
N LEU A 696 -24.86 -20.27 -30.27
CA LEU A 696 -23.86 -20.62 -29.27
C LEU A 696 -24.26 -20.16 -27.86
N ILE A 697 -24.96 -19.03 -27.71
CA ILE A 697 -25.50 -18.59 -26.41
C ILE A 697 -26.41 -19.67 -25.85
N ASP A 698 -27.42 -20.09 -26.62
CA ASP A 698 -28.38 -21.14 -26.20
C ASP A 698 -27.69 -22.45 -25.82
N GLN A 699 -26.67 -22.84 -26.60
CA GLN A 699 -25.91 -24.06 -26.33
C GLN A 699 -25.06 -23.94 -25.06
N LEU A 700 -24.37 -22.82 -24.87
CA LEU A 700 -23.50 -22.60 -23.70
C LEU A 700 -24.31 -22.52 -22.41
N GLU A 701 -25.51 -21.92 -22.44
CA GLU A 701 -26.39 -21.83 -21.26
C GLU A 701 -26.78 -23.22 -20.71
N ARG A 702 -26.96 -24.21 -21.59
CA ARG A 702 -27.26 -25.61 -21.25
C ARG A 702 -26.08 -26.40 -20.68
N ILE A 703 -24.86 -25.87 -20.76
CA ILE A 703 -23.66 -26.54 -20.22
C ILE A 703 -23.58 -26.29 -18.72
N ILE A 704 -23.44 -27.35 -17.92
CA ILE A 704 -23.07 -27.23 -16.50
C ILE A 704 -21.59 -26.83 -16.45
N SER A 705 -21.28 -25.67 -15.86
CA SER A 705 -19.91 -25.17 -15.73
C SER A 705 -19.08 -26.10 -14.84
N ASN A 706 -17.80 -26.23 -15.15
CA ASN A 706 -16.82 -26.83 -14.26
C ASN A 706 -15.85 -25.72 -13.84
N THR A 707 -15.88 -25.34 -12.57
CA THR A 707 -15.26 -24.13 -12.00
C THR A 707 -13.78 -24.30 -11.65
N ASN A 708 -13.13 -25.40 -12.06
CA ASN A 708 -11.76 -25.74 -11.66
C ASN A 708 -10.64 -24.79 -12.14
N LEU A 709 -10.95 -23.67 -12.79
CA LEU A 709 -9.95 -22.69 -13.27
C LEU A 709 -9.88 -21.44 -12.39
N ASP A 710 -11.01 -20.93 -11.91
CA ASP A 710 -11.06 -19.77 -10.99
C ASP A 710 -11.22 -20.29 -9.57
N VAL A 711 -10.08 -20.70 -9.01
CA VAL A 711 -10.01 -21.31 -7.68
C VAL A 711 -8.95 -20.62 -6.84
N TRP A 712 -9.25 -20.50 -5.56
CA TRP A 712 -8.23 -20.22 -4.56
C TRP A 712 -7.23 -21.38 -4.50
N PRO A 713 -5.91 -21.11 -4.46
CA PRO A 713 -4.89 -22.14 -4.41
C PRO A 713 -5.08 -23.09 -3.22
N LYS A 714 -4.65 -24.34 -3.36
CA LYS A 714 -4.87 -25.39 -2.35
C LYS A 714 -4.23 -25.05 -0.99
N GLU A 715 -3.21 -24.18 -0.96
CA GLU A 715 -2.54 -23.76 0.26
C GLU A 715 -3.49 -23.00 1.20
N VAL A 716 -4.55 -22.37 0.67
CA VAL A 716 -5.57 -21.63 1.42
C VAL A 716 -6.30 -22.51 2.44
N TRP A 717 -6.43 -23.82 2.15
CA TRP A 717 -6.98 -24.76 3.12
C TRP A 717 -6.19 -24.75 4.43
N GLN A 718 -4.86 -24.72 4.35
CA GLN A 718 -3.98 -24.80 5.51
C GLN A 718 -3.77 -23.43 6.15
N VAL A 719 -3.58 -22.39 5.33
CA VAL A 719 -3.20 -21.06 5.82
C VAL A 719 -4.39 -20.28 6.39
N ILE A 720 -5.61 -20.51 5.90
CA ILE A 720 -6.79 -19.69 6.27
C ILE A 720 -7.94 -20.55 6.78
N VAL A 721 -8.40 -21.54 6.00
CA VAL A 721 -9.63 -22.26 6.34
C VAL A 721 -9.46 -23.15 7.58
N ASN A 722 -8.33 -23.86 7.69
CA ASN A 722 -8.10 -24.77 8.81
C ASN A 722 -7.99 -24.05 10.17
N PRO A 723 -7.22 -22.95 10.31
CA PRO A 723 -7.18 -22.18 11.55
C PRO A 723 -8.56 -21.69 12.00
N ILE A 724 -9.39 -21.18 11.07
CA ILE A 724 -10.74 -20.69 11.39
C ILE A 724 -11.65 -21.85 11.84
N ARG A 725 -11.60 -22.99 11.15
CA ARG A 725 -12.36 -24.18 11.50
C ARG A 725 -11.97 -24.70 12.90
N GLU A 726 -10.66 -24.77 13.18
CA GLU A 726 -10.14 -25.25 14.46
C GLU A 726 -10.51 -24.33 15.62
N ALA A 727 -10.43 -23.01 15.43
CA ALA A 727 -10.84 -22.03 16.43
C ALA A 727 -12.33 -22.15 16.81
N GLN A 728 -13.17 -22.68 15.93
CA GLN A 728 -14.60 -22.92 16.18
C GLN A 728 -14.90 -24.34 16.68
N GLY A 729 -13.88 -25.18 16.90
CA GLY A 729 -14.05 -26.55 17.40
C GLY A 729 -14.75 -27.51 16.42
N VAL A 730 -14.87 -27.15 15.14
CA VAL A 730 -15.67 -27.91 14.16
C VAL A 730 -14.85 -29.05 13.59
N SER A 731 -15.30 -30.30 13.65
CA SER A 731 -14.56 -31.43 13.04
C SER A 731 -14.59 -31.39 11.51
N TRP A 732 -13.67 -32.07 10.82
CA TRP A 732 -13.71 -32.16 9.35
C TRP A 732 -14.97 -32.86 8.81
N ARG A 733 -15.62 -33.72 9.61
CA ARG A 733 -16.90 -34.35 9.24
C ARG A 733 -18.02 -33.34 9.32
N ASP A 734 -18.11 -32.60 10.42
CA ASP A 734 -19.14 -31.57 10.61
C ASP A 734 -18.96 -30.44 9.59
N PHE A 735 -17.71 -30.07 9.33
CA PHE A 735 -17.35 -29.12 8.28
C PHE A 735 -17.87 -29.57 6.91
N SER A 736 -17.58 -30.81 6.50
CA SER A 736 -17.99 -31.34 5.19
C SER A 736 -19.53 -31.34 5.06
N THR A 737 -20.23 -31.80 6.10
CA THR A 737 -21.70 -31.75 6.17
C THR A 737 -22.22 -30.31 6.07
N GLY A 738 -21.62 -29.40 6.83
CA GLY A 738 -21.98 -27.98 6.88
C GLY A 738 -21.86 -27.23 5.55
N ILE A 739 -20.87 -27.60 4.73
CA ILE A 739 -20.68 -27.04 3.37
C ILE A 739 -21.39 -27.85 2.28
N ASN A 740 -22.27 -28.79 2.66
CA ASN A 740 -23.03 -29.68 1.79
C ASN A 740 -22.13 -30.45 0.80
N THR A 741 -21.07 -31.08 1.34
CA THR A 741 -20.10 -31.89 0.57
C THR A 741 -19.87 -33.23 1.27
N ALA A 742 -19.80 -34.32 0.52
CA ALA A 742 -19.50 -35.64 1.10
C ALA A 742 -18.10 -35.66 1.75
N TYR A 743 -18.00 -36.21 2.95
CA TYR A 743 -16.72 -36.37 3.63
C TYR A 743 -15.83 -37.34 2.85
N CYS A 744 -14.67 -36.85 2.40
CA CYS A 744 -13.73 -37.60 1.56
C CYS A 744 -12.29 -37.61 2.12
N GLY A 745 -12.15 -37.42 3.44
CA GLY A 745 -10.86 -37.35 4.12
C GLY A 745 -10.00 -36.19 3.60
N SER A 746 -8.69 -36.43 3.43
CA SER A 746 -7.74 -35.42 2.96
C SER A 746 -7.84 -35.08 1.46
N THR A 747 -8.71 -35.78 0.71
CA THR A 747 -8.88 -35.57 -0.74
C THR A 747 -9.35 -34.15 -1.07
N LEU A 748 -10.21 -33.58 -0.23
CA LEU A 748 -10.70 -32.21 -0.39
C LEU A 748 -9.57 -31.17 -0.39
N LEU A 749 -8.55 -31.40 0.45
CA LEU A 749 -7.42 -30.50 0.67
C LEU A 749 -6.40 -30.50 -0.48
N LYS A 750 -6.50 -31.48 -1.40
CA LYS A 750 -5.61 -31.60 -2.55
C LYS A 750 -6.00 -30.69 -3.72
N HIS A 751 -7.19 -30.07 -3.66
CA HIS A 751 -7.74 -29.25 -4.72
C HIS A 751 -7.97 -27.81 -4.25
N GLY A 752 -7.92 -26.86 -5.20
CA GLY A 752 -8.27 -25.47 -4.93
C GLY A 752 -9.75 -25.29 -4.56
N ILE A 753 -10.09 -24.11 -4.04
CA ILE A 753 -11.43 -23.74 -3.58
C ILE A 753 -12.07 -22.80 -4.61
N GLY A 754 -13.07 -23.29 -5.36
CA GLY A 754 -13.85 -22.43 -6.26
C GLY A 754 -14.72 -21.43 -5.49
N THR A 755 -15.12 -20.34 -6.15
CA THR A 755 -15.90 -19.25 -5.54
C THR A 755 -17.16 -19.72 -4.82
N GLU A 756 -17.99 -20.55 -5.46
CA GLU A 756 -19.23 -21.08 -4.85
C GLU A 756 -18.93 -21.92 -3.60
N ARG A 757 -17.85 -22.70 -3.62
CA ARG A 757 -17.43 -23.47 -2.45
C ARG A 757 -16.94 -22.54 -1.35
N MET A 758 -16.15 -21.51 -1.69
CA MET A 758 -15.69 -20.51 -0.72
C MET A 758 -16.87 -19.81 -0.05
N GLU A 759 -17.93 -19.51 -0.79
CA GLU A 759 -19.15 -18.91 -0.26
C GLU A 759 -19.88 -19.82 0.74
N ARG A 760 -20.02 -21.13 0.42
CA ARG A 760 -20.56 -22.12 1.37
C ARG A 760 -19.71 -22.25 2.62
N ILE A 761 -18.38 -22.28 2.47
CA ILE A 761 -17.45 -22.31 3.60
C ILE A 761 -17.62 -21.05 4.46
N ALA A 762 -17.70 -19.87 3.83
CA ALA A 762 -17.87 -18.60 4.53
C ALA A 762 -19.20 -18.50 5.28
N GLN A 763 -20.29 -19.00 4.69
CA GLN A 763 -21.61 -19.05 5.34
C GLN A 763 -21.60 -19.99 6.54
N PHE A 764 -21.00 -21.18 6.39
CA PHE A 764 -20.96 -22.18 7.45
C PHE A 764 -20.06 -21.76 8.62
N LEU A 765 -18.85 -21.26 8.35
CA LEU A 765 -17.92 -20.79 9.38
C LEU A 765 -18.19 -19.34 9.83
N GLN A 766 -19.19 -18.66 9.25
CA GLN A 766 -19.56 -17.26 9.57
C GLN A 766 -18.38 -16.28 9.64
N SER A 767 -17.36 -16.48 8.79
CA SER A 767 -16.14 -15.68 8.83
C SER A 767 -16.19 -14.50 7.84
N PRO A 768 -16.01 -13.25 8.33
CA PRO A 768 -15.94 -12.07 7.44
C PRO A 768 -14.81 -12.19 6.41
N ILE A 769 -13.66 -12.75 6.80
CA ILE A 769 -12.50 -12.94 5.93
C ILE A 769 -12.87 -13.85 4.75
N LEU A 770 -13.50 -15.01 5.04
CA LEU A 770 -13.90 -15.96 4.00
C LEU A 770 -15.00 -15.39 3.09
N SER A 771 -15.89 -14.56 3.64
CA SER A 771 -16.91 -13.83 2.88
C SER A 771 -16.28 -12.84 1.89
N ASN A 772 -15.25 -12.11 2.32
CA ASN A 772 -14.48 -11.22 1.45
C ASN A 772 -13.73 -12.00 0.36
N MET A 773 -13.14 -13.15 0.71
CA MET A 773 -12.48 -14.04 -0.27
C MET A 773 -13.44 -14.59 -1.33
N ALA A 774 -14.70 -14.88 -0.96
CA ALA A 774 -15.71 -15.30 -1.93
C ALA A 774 -16.07 -14.17 -2.92
N LYS A 775 -16.00 -12.90 -2.49
CA LYS A 775 -16.31 -11.71 -3.29
C LYS A 775 -15.08 -11.07 -3.95
N ALA A 776 -13.91 -11.67 -3.82
CA ALA A 776 -12.65 -11.08 -4.25
C ALA A 776 -12.60 -10.82 -5.77
N ASN A 777 -12.11 -9.64 -6.15
CA ASN A 777 -11.96 -9.21 -7.55
C ASN A 777 -10.56 -9.58 -8.12
N ILE A 778 -10.01 -10.70 -7.65
CA ILE A 778 -8.71 -11.23 -8.09
C ILE A 778 -8.85 -12.66 -8.61
N PHE A 779 -7.91 -13.03 -9.48
CA PHE A 779 -7.75 -14.37 -10.01
C PHE A 779 -6.32 -14.84 -9.77
N TRP A 780 -6.20 -16.10 -9.38
CA TRP A 780 -4.94 -16.77 -9.13
C TRP A 780 -4.40 -17.37 -10.42
N ASP A 781 -3.43 -16.70 -11.04
CA ASP A 781 -2.83 -17.09 -12.30
C ASP A 781 -1.54 -17.88 -12.07
N GLU A 782 -1.44 -19.06 -12.69
CA GLU A 782 -0.30 -19.95 -12.51
C GLU A 782 0.94 -19.41 -13.25
N ILE A 783 2.10 -19.44 -12.61
CA ILE A 783 3.39 -19.11 -13.22
C ILE A 783 3.83 -20.26 -14.11
N VAL A 784 4.11 -19.98 -15.39
CA VAL A 784 4.57 -20.98 -16.37
C VAL A 784 6.03 -20.83 -16.76
N SER A 785 6.66 -19.68 -16.47
CA SER A 785 8.06 -19.43 -16.80
C SER A 785 8.63 -18.32 -15.94
N ILE A 786 9.86 -18.51 -15.45
CA ILE A 786 10.71 -17.49 -14.84
C ILE A 786 12.09 -17.59 -15.52
N LYS A 787 12.59 -16.51 -16.12
CA LYS A 787 13.86 -16.51 -16.89
C LYS A 787 14.70 -15.30 -16.55
N ALA A 788 15.99 -15.48 -16.25
CA ALA A 788 16.92 -14.36 -16.11
C ALA A 788 17.14 -13.65 -17.46
N LEU A 789 17.10 -12.32 -17.46
CA LEU A 789 17.31 -11.48 -18.65
C LEU A 789 18.58 -10.61 -18.61
N GLY A 790 19.30 -10.61 -17.48
CA GLY A 790 20.50 -9.79 -17.29
C GLY A 790 20.24 -8.48 -16.56
N VAL A 791 21.24 -7.61 -16.50
CA VAL A 791 21.16 -6.30 -15.85
C VAL A 791 20.41 -5.32 -16.75
N GLN A 792 19.39 -4.66 -16.22
CA GLN A 792 18.62 -3.63 -16.91
C GLN A 792 18.33 -2.47 -15.97
N LYS A 793 18.04 -1.31 -16.55
CA LYS A 793 17.55 -0.15 -15.80
C LYS A 793 16.16 -0.44 -15.23
N VAL A 794 16.00 -0.18 -13.95
CA VAL A 794 14.79 -0.48 -13.19
C VAL A 794 14.20 0.76 -12.52
N TYR A 795 12.92 0.68 -12.25
CA TYR A 795 12.05 1.75 -11.79
C TYR A 795 11.17 1.22 -10.66
N ASP A 796 10.70 2.13 -9.84
CA ASP A 796 9.79 1.83 -8.75
C ASP A 796 8.78 2.97 -8.58
N ALA A 797 7.65 2.63 -7.98
CA ALA A 797 6.55 3.54 -7.73
C ALA A 797 6.10 3.44 -6.27
N THR A 798 5.52 4.53 -5.77
CA THR A 798 5.01 4.59 -4.40
C THR A 798 3.53 4.94 -4.43
N VAL A 799 2.72 4.05 -3.87
CA VAL A 799 1.30 4.25 -3.60
C VAL A 799 1.10 4.34 -2.09
N PRO A 800 0.69 5.51 -1.56
CA PRO A 800 0.38 5.67 -0.14
C PRO A 800 -0.77 4.76 0.32
N GLY A 801 -0.70 4.30 1.57
CA GLY A 801 -1.75 3.53 2.22
C GLY A 801 -1.70 2.03 1.91
N LEU A 802 -1.90 1.63 0.64
CA LEU A 802 -2.02 0.21 0.25
C LEU A 802 -0.72 -0.45 -0.18
N HIS A 803 0.30 0.33 -0.53
CA HIS A 803 1.65 -0.16 -0.86
C HIS A 803 1.73 -1.18 -2.00
N ASN A 804 0.75 -1.22 -2.89
CA ASN A 804 0.76 -2.10 -4.05
C ASN A 804 0.04 -1.46 -5.22
N PHE A 805 0.26 -1.98 -6.42
CA PHE A 805 -0.40 -1.53 -7.65
C PHE A 805 -0.45 -2.63 -8.71
N VAL A 806 -1.22 -2.40 -9.77
CA VAL A 806 -1.31 -3.28 -10.94
C VAL A 806 -0.31 -2.83 -12.01
N ALA A 807 0.59 -3.73 -12.39
CA ALA A 807 1.59 -3.54 -13.43
C ALA A 807 1.54 -4.71 -14.44
N ASN A 808 1.48 -4.42 -15.75
CA ASN A 808 1.28 -5.42 -16.81
C ASN A 808 0.08 -6.39 -16.58
N GLY A 809 -0.90 -6.00 -15.77
CA GLY A 809 -2.02 -6.87 -15.38
C GLY A 809 -1.71 -7.84 -14.23
N ILE A 810 -0.65 -7.60 -13.46
CA ILE A 810 -0.23 -8.38 -12.29
C ILE A 810 -0.19 -7.45 -11.06
N ILE A 811 -0.55 -7.96 -9.89
CA ILE A 811 -0.52 -7.22 -8.62
C ILE A 811 0.88 -7.32 -8.00
N VAL A 812 1.50 -6.16 -7.74
CA VAL A 812 2.91 -6.01 -7.31
C VAL A 812 3.04 -5.00 -6.16
N GLU A 813 4.05 -5.14 -5.31
CA GLU A 813 4.27 -4.31 -4.10
C GLU A 813 5.26 -3.13 -4.32
N ASN A 814 5.16 -2.08 -3.47
CA ASN A 814 6.02 -0.89 -3.43
C ASN A 814 7.16 -0.95 -2.38
N SER A 815 8.04 0.06 -2.35
CA SER A 815 9.13 0.23 -1.37
C SER A 815 8.77 0.80 0.02
N ILE A 816 9.51 0.35 1.05
CA ILE A 816 9.41 0.65 2.51
C ILE A 816 9.92 2.05 2.93
N GLU A 817 10.86 2.66 2.19
CA GLU A 817 11.78 3.74 2.63
C GLU A 817 11.16 5.09 3.11
N GLN A 818 9.85 5.27 3.07
CA GLN A 818 9.26 6.62 3.11
C GLN A 818 9.28 7.25 4.51
N ASP A 819 9.13 6.49 5.60
CA ASP A 819 8.75 7.04 6.91
C ASP A 819 9.92 7.57 7.76
N ALA A 820 11.17 7.26 7.42
CA ALA A 820 12.36 7.82 8.08
C ALA A 820 12.70 9.25 7.63
N ASP A 821 13.20 10.07 8.54
CA ASP A 821 13.66 11.44 8.26
C ASP A 821 15.15 11.46 7.89
N VAL A 822 15.95 10.63 8.55
CA VAL A 822 17.38 10.44 8.29
C VAL A 822 17.67 8.96 8.12
N VAL A 823 18.49 8.61 7.11
CA VAL A 823 18.97 7.25 6.87
C VAL A 823 20.49 7.28 6.76
N MET A 824 21.16 6.52 7.61
CA MET A 824 22.62 6.38 7.65
C MET A 824 23.05 4.93 7.43
N PHE A 825 24.15 4.74 6.71
CA PHE A 825 24.79 3.44 6.53
C PHE A 825 26.19 3.40 7.11
N ILE A 826 26.59 2.26 7.67
CA ILE A 826 28.00 2.00 8.01
C ILE A 826 28.63 1.16 6.91
N TYR A 827 29.73 1.64 6.35
CA TYR A 827 30.60 0.89 5.44
C TYR A 827 32.03 0.86 6.00
N ARG A 828 32.66 -0.31 5.94
CA ARG A 828 34.02 -0.54 6.44
C ARG A 828 34.81 -1.30 5.39
N GLU A 829 35.74 -0.63 4.72
CA GLU A 829 36.50 -1.25 3.62
C GLU A 829 37.38 -2.40 4.12
N ASP A 830 37.94 -2.27 5.33
CA ASP A 830 38.80 -3.25 5.99
C ASP A 830 38.13 -4.60 6.28
N ARG A 831 36.79 -4.64 6.26
CA ARG A 831 36.01 -5.90 6.36
C ARG A 831 35.83 -6.63 5.04
N TYR A 832 36.09 -5.97 3.92
CA TYR A 832 35.94 -6.54 2.58
C TYR A 832 37.28 -6.69 1.85
N ARG A 833 38.31 -5.92 2.26
CA ARG A 833 39.66 -5.92 1.68
C ARG A 833 40.71 -5.90 2.78
N GLU A 834 41.40 -7.02 2.98
CA GLU A 834 42.42 -7.16 4.03
C GLU A 834 43.65 -6.26 3.82
N GLU A 835 44.00 -5.98 2.55
CA GLU A 835 45.16 -5.17 2.16
C GLU A 835 44.89 -3.64 2.10
N THR A 836 43.73 -3.16 2.59
CA THR A 836 43.43 -1.72 2.55
C THR A 836 44.34 -0.91 3.48
N GLN A 837 44.67 0.32 3.05
CA GLN A 837 45.34 1.32 3.89
C GLN A 837 44.38 1.96 4.91
N ARG A 838 43.07 1.78 4.76
CA ARG A 838 42.01 2.37 5.60
C ARG A 838 41.59 1.46 6.76
N LYS A 839 42.55 0.79 7.42
CA LYS A 839 42.26 -0.12 8.55
C LYS A 839 41.61 0.63 9.71
N GLY A 840 40.50 0.11 10.22
CA GLY A 840 39.72 0.75 11.28
C GLY A 840 38.91 1.97 10.83
N VAL A 841 39.06 2.49 9.60
CA VAL A 841 38.27 3.64 9.13
C VAL A 841 36.93 3.16 8.59
N ALA A 842 35.84 3.74 9.11
CA ALA A 842 34.48 3.49 8.68
C ALA A 842 33.86 4.74 8.05
N ASP A 843 33.12 4.51 6.98
CA ASP A 843 32.32 5.50 6.29
C ASP A 843 30.90 5.46 6.84
N LEU A 844 30.48 6.54 7.50
CA LEU A 844 29.10 6.78 7.86
C LEU A 844 28.43 7.58 6.73
N ILE A 845 27.61 6.91 5.94
CA ILE A 845 26.99 7.45 4.73
C ILE A 845 25.58 7.94 5.07
N ILE A 846 25.37 9.26 5.09
CA ILE A 846 24.05 9.89 5.23
C ILE A 846 23.37 9.84 3.85
N ALA A 847 22.56 8.81 3.62
CA ALA A 847 21.94 8.56 2.32
C ALA A 847 20.59 9.26 2.13
N LYS A 848 19.92 9.62 3.22
CA LYS A 848 18.68 10.41 3.23
C LYS A 848 18.71 11.38 4.39
N HIS A 849 18.32 12.63 4.15
CA HIS A 849 18.08 13.63 5.18
C HIS A 849 16.97 14.57 4.70
N ARG A 850 15.82 14.60 5.39
CA ARG A 850 14.65 15.40 4.96
C ARG A 850 14.84 16.91 5.07
N ASN A 851 15.64 17.35 6.05
CA ASN A 851 15.75 18.75 6.46
C ASN A 851 17.20 19.28 6.38
N GLY A 852 18.11 18.53 5.74
CA GLY A 852 19.54 18.85 5.71
C GLY A 852 20.28 18.10 4.60
N PRO A 853 21.61 18.26 4.51
CA PRO A 853 22.42 17.68 3.45
C PRO A 853 22.59 16.16 3.61
N VAL A 854 22.81 15.49 2.48
CA VAL A 854 23.32 14.11 2.42
C VAL A 854 24.83 14.14 2.24
N GLY A 855 25.53 13.07 2.61
CA GLY A 855 26.98 13.05 2.53
C GLY A 855 27.62 11.80 3.13
N LYS A 856 28.92 11.87 3.34
CA LYS A 856 29.72 10.83 3.97
C LYS A 856 30.60 11.47 5.03
N VAL A 857 30.67 10.84 6.20
CA VAL A 857 31.56 11.21 7.30
C VAL A 857 32.47 10.01 7.60
N GLU A 858 33.73 10.29 7.93
CA GLU A 858 34.70 9.25 8.27
C GLU A 858 34.90 9.21 9.79
N ILE A 859 34.81 8.01 10.36
CA ILE A 859 34.98 7.75 11.80
C ILE A 859 35.91 6.56 11.99
N TYR A 860 36.62 6.50 13.11
CA TYR A 860 37.54 5.42 13.43
C TYR A 860 36.84 4.37 14.31
N PHE A 861 37.00 3.09 14.00
CA PHE A 861 36.52 1.95 14.77
C PHE A 861 37.67 1.26 15.48
N ASP A 862 37.62 1.25 16.81
CA ASP A 862 38.56 0.56 17.68
C ASP A 862 38.08 -0.88 17.91
N GLU A 863 38.83 -1.86 17.41
CA GLU A 863 38.45 -3.27 17.52
C GLU A 863 38.58 -3.82 18.94
N GLY A 864 39.51 -3.31 19.75
CA GLY A 864 39.74 -3.79 21.11
C GLY A 864 38.60 -3.41 22.04
N THR A 865 38.16 -2.15 21.97
CA THR A 865 37.04 -1.65 22.80
C THR A 865 35.67 -1.80 22.13
N VAL A 866 35.63 -2.13 20.83
CA VAL A 866 34.40 -2.23 20.02
C VAL A 866 33.63 -0.91 20.04
N THR A 867 34.32 0.20 19.76
CA THR A 867 33.76 1.56 19.79
C THR A 867 34.15 2.39 18.58
N PHE A 868 33.37 3.44 18.31
CA PHE A 868 33.72 4.46 17.33
C PHE A 868 34.27 5.72 18.00
N LYS A 869 35.24 6.36 17.34
CA LYS A 869 35.92 7.61 17.74
C LYS A 869 35.95 8.58 16.56
N ASN A 870 36.10 9.89 16.84
CA ASN A 870 36.39 10.88 15.80
C ASN A 870 37.74 10.54 15.14
N LEU A 871 37.82 10.71 13.82
CA LEU A 871 39.07 10.54 13.07
C LEU A 871 39.92 11.82 13.23
N GLU A 872 41.12 11.70 13.78
CA GLU A 872 42.06 12.84 13.85
C GLU A 872 42.52 13.22 12.44
N LYS A 873 42.14 14.41 11.98
CA LYS A 873 42.70 15.01 10.76
C LYS A 873 44.02 15.66 11.14
N GLY A 874 45.13 15.12 10.65
CA GLY A 874 46.44 15.74 10.85
C GLY A 874 46.41 17.20 10.39
N TYR A 875 46.84 18.12 11.24
CA TYR A 875 47.11 19.50 10.86
C TYR A 875 48.22 19.49 9.81
N GLU A 876 47.89 19.69 8.54
CA GLU A 876 48.85 20.20 7.56
C GLU A 876 48.97 21.71 7.82
N GLU A 877 50.05 22.11 8.50
CA GLU A 877 50.46 23.51 8.56
C GLU A 877 50.58 24.06 7.14
N GLN A 878 49.84 25.13 6.85
CA GLN A 878 50.01 25.92 5.65
C GLN A 878 51.43 26.49 5.62
N ALA A 879 52.23 26.04 4.65
CA ALA A 879 53.47 26.69 4.24
C ALA A 879 53.20 27.86 3.28
#